data_AF-A0A811T5J0-F1
#
_entry.id   AF-A0A811T5J0-F1
#
_cell.length_a   1.000
_cell.length_b   1.000
_cell.length_c   1.000
_cell.angle_alpha   90.00
_cell.angle_beta   90.00
_cell.angle_gamma   90.00
#
_symmetry.space_group_name_H-M   'P 1'
#
loop_
_entity.id
_entity.type
_entity.pdbx_description
1 polymer ?
#
loop_
_entity_poly.entity_id
_entity_poly.type
_entity_poly.pdbx_seq_one_letter_code
_entity_poly.pdbx_strand_id
1 'polypeptide(L)'
;MQDKQKDRWAGWIKTLKYRERLQVIENHVTKLSSKEIDTSGYTPHDASHCLAVENMVKTLLEKSEVKLSDLEKFILFGAVWTHDLGMFRSIREAFFNDSNQRVEPEDRTLQTARERHDEISAWYLSSKYNDILKIDSDKDESLKTIIDNMLRNYTYTINVISRFHRMKEDINDCPKERFLKDEKIRTRLLACLLRLGDTLHVDSSRFDEKLYDILQIGQLDRSARLHWLKSYVVYSVYLDPKNETIFVNIDLPISLKSSQNNEVDRKEEIKNLESVIIDNLSEDALVVRETFKYYGFPPYDKVEPNISFIPGYSGKDEKEIKGMVSDLGVVFFPNTSRVIEKALDSITAICETDFRTDNSSFDRQMTELLSYLKSVLKDRPCHVGLRKIIGVAEEEFDKRPHKNKGGDISEQDITNCQNNIHKKLDKIRDKRKGYRESLDNKCKSILLNDFENIILFAYSETVTRFLDKYGEQHSPWKDRVKLYVLECGGKRRFTSSNNVEYNDGLYYAFQLSKHGFKKKNQIMLLPDTSFSSLAYNLKKEKMEKKSLVLFGVNGIDEKINDCGHTSGHLMVAIVAKEFNIPVKVIADSFKIGKIEWSPTLTRSTTWLTGKRDIRRDIKKHSITLTNYLEDRIPIGLIDEIIKDGENIHGGAEKRVVY
;
A
#
# COMPACT_ATOMS: atom_id res chain seq x y z
N MET A 1 13.44 8.50 47.80
CA MET A 1 14.47 7.47 47.58
C MET A 1 14.57 7.24 46.09
N GLN A 2 15.61 7.78 45.44
CA GLN A 2 15.89 7.57 44.02
C GLN A 2 16.51 6.17 43.88
N ASP A 3 15.76 5.22 43.33
CA ASP A 3 16.34 3.96 42.90
C ASP A 3 17.39 4.26 41.82
N LYS A 4 18.63 3.83 42.06
CA LYS A 4 19.69 3.86 41.04
C LYS A 4 19.19 3.00 39.87
N GLN A 5 18.77 3.63 38.79
CA GLN A 5 18.52 2.97 37.52
C GLN A 5 19.78 2.15 37.19
N LYS A 6 19.67 0.82 37.24
CA LYS A 6 20.78 -0.09 36.94
C LYS A 6 21.33 0.29 35.56
N ASP A 7 22.64 0.51 35.47
CA ASP A 7 23.34 0.73 34.20
C ASP A 7 23.08 -0.45 33.26
N ARG A 8 22.14 -0.27 32.32
CA ARG A 8 21.64 -1.35 31.45
C ARG A 8 22.64 -1.81 30.41
N TRP A 9 23.67 -1.00 30.14
CA TRP A 9 24.74 -1.35 29.21
C TRP A 9 25.92 -2.02 29.91
N ALA A 10 25.92 -2.16 31.24
CA ALA A 10 27.01 -2.82 31.98
C ALA A 10 27.31 -4.25 31.51
N GLY A 11 26.29 -5.00 31.06
CA GLY A 11 26.45 -6.34 30.47
C GLY A 11 26.92 -6.34 29.02
N TRP A 12 26.89 -5.19 28.33
CA TRP A 12 27.11 -5.07 26.90
C TRP A 12 28.41 -4.33 26.55
N ILE A 13 28.76 -3.28 27.30
CA ILE A 13 29.89 -2.39 27.06
C ILE A 13 30.76 -2.36 28.30
N LYS A 14 32.03 -2.74 28.20
CA LYS A 14 32.93 -2.77 29.37
C LYS A 14 33.42 -1.37 29.73
N THR A 15 33.68 -0.55 28.71
CA THR A 15 34.22 0.81 28.82
C THR A 15 33.21 1.75 29.48
N LEU A 16 33.48 2.15 30.74
CA LEU A 16 32.61 3.00 31.55
C LEU A 16 32.25 4.31 30.84
N LYS A 17 33.23 4.99 30.22
CA LYS A 17 33.04 6.25 29.51
C LYS A 17 31.99 6.18 28.40
N TYR A 18 31.86 5.04 27.72
CA TYR A 18 30.85 4.87 26.67
C TYR A 18 29.45 4.64 27.25
N ARG A 19 29.35 3.91 28.38
CA ARG A 19 28.09 3.71 29.10
C ARG A 19 27.54 5.02 29.66
N GLU A 20 28.39 5.82 30.30
CA GLU A 20 28.02 7.13 30.82
C GLU A 20 27.47 8.05 29.72
N ARG A 21 28.08 8.03 28.52
CA ARG A 21 27.61 8.81 27.39
C ARG A 21 26.28 8.33 26.82
N LEU A 22 26.08 7.01 26.71
CA LEU A 22 24.78 6.47 26.30
C LEU A 22 23.69 6.85 27.30
N GLN A 23 23.99 6.86 28.59
CA GLN A 23 23.04 7.32 29.60
C GLN A 23 22.68 8.80 29.40
N VAL A 24 23.63 9.65 29.02
CA VAL A 24 23.34 11.05 28.68
C VAL A 24 22.45 11.14 27.44
N ILE A 25 22.76 10.40 26.37
CA ILE A 25 21.94 10.37 25.15
C ILE A 25 20.50 9.93 25.49
N GLU A 26 20.35 8.81 26.19
CA GLU A 26 19.04 8.29 26.62
C GLU A 26 18.27 9.33 27.44
N ASN A 27 18.92 9.93 28.44
CA ASN A 27 18.28 10.93 29.29
C ASN A 27 17.83 12.15 28.48
N HIS A 28 18.62 12.56 27.48
CA HIS A 28 18.27 13.66 26.58
C HIS A 28 17.03 13.33 25.76
N VAL A 29 16.98 12.16 25.13
CA VAL A 29 15.86 11.68 24.31
C VAL A 29 14.60 11.48 25.15
N THR A 30 14.74 10.91 26.34
CA THR A 30 13.64 10.73 27.31
C THR A 30 13.07 12.08 27.76
N LYS A 31 13.94 13.07 27.99
CA LYS A 31 13.52 14.43 28.35
C LYS A 31 12.80 15.15 27.20
N LEU A 32 13.19 14.90 25.95
CA LEU A 32 12.43 15.38 24.78
C LEU A 32 11.06 14.70 24.70
N SER A 33 11.03 13.37 24.83
CA SER A 33 9.83 12.54 24.76
C SER A 33 8.78 12.92 25.80
N SER A 34 9.20 13.14 27.05
CA SER A 34 8.30 13.53 28.15
C SER A 34 7.71 14.94 28.03
N LYS A 35 8.29 15.81 27.19
CA LYS A 35 7.81 17.19 26.98
C LYS A 35 6.85 17.31 25.82
N GLU A 36 6.82 16.33 24.92
CA GLU A 36 6.05 16.36 23.69
C GLU A 36 5.16 15.14 23.61
N ILE A 37 3.84 15.36 23.72
CA ILE A 37 2.90 14.36 23.22
C ILE A 37 2.94 14.51 21.70
N ASP A 38 3.51 13.53 21.00
CA ASP A 38 3.55 13.55 19.55
C ASP A 38 2.14 13.32 18.99
N THR A 39 1.42 14.41 18.75
CA THR A 39 0.10 14.39 18.13
C THR A 39 0.17 14.45 16.60
N SER A 40 1.32 14.12 16.00
CA SER A 40 1.50 14.17 14.55
C SER A 40 0.66 13.17 13.76
N GLY A 41 -0.02 12.23 14.42
CA GLY A 41 -0.81 11.21 13.75
C GLY A 41 -0.01 9.96 13.40
N TYR A 42 1.25 9.84 13.79
CA TYR A 42 2.01 8.59 13.62
C TYR A 42 2.19 7.85 14.93
N THR A 43 2.57 6.58 14.83
CA THR A 43 2.95 5.78 16.00
C THR A 43 4.09 6.46 16.77
N PRO A 44 4.19 6.29 18.09
CA PRO A 44 5.21 6.96 18.89
C PRO A 44 6.64 6.71 18.38
N HIS A 45 7.42 7.78 18.26
CA HIS A 45 8.87 7.75 17.98
C HIS A 45 9.66 8.22 19.21
N ASP A 46 9.17 7.88 20.40
CA ASP A 46 9.68 8.33 21.68
C ASP A 46 10.79 7.40 22.23
N ALA A 47 11.20 7.64 23.48
CA ALA A 47 12.16 6.80 24.17
C ALA A 47 11.76 5.31 24.25
N SER A 48 10.46 4.99 24.24
CA SER A 48 9.99 3.60 24.24
C SER A 48 10.31 2.91 22.91
N HIS A 49 10.13 3.62 21.79
CA HIS A 49 10.51 3.13 20.47
C HIS A 49 12.02 2.90 20.38
N CYS A 50 12.85 3.84 20.83
CA CYS A 50 14.31 3.68 20.86
C CYS A 50 14.74 2.46 21.69
N LEU A 51 14.08 2.22 22.82
CA LEU A 51 14.34 1.05 23.67
C LEU A 51 13.95 -0.27 22.98
N ALA A 52 12.81 -0.31 22.31
CA ALA A 52 12.38 -1.49 21.55
C ALA A 52 13.37 -1.82 20.42
N VAL A 53 13.81 -0.81 19.66
CA VAL A 53 14.84 -0.95 18.62
C VAL A 53 16.16 -1.43 19.23
N GLU A 54 16.58 -0.88 20.38
CA GLU A 54 17.77 -1.34 21.12
C GLU A 54 17.66 -2.83 21.46
N ASN A 55 16.50 -3.28 21.94
CA ASN A 55 16.26 -4.68 22.28
C ASN A 55 16.27 -5.60 21.04
N MET A 56 15.74 -5.15 19.90
CA MET A 56 15.81 -5.89 18.64
C MET A 56 17.24 -6.02 18.13
N VAL A 57 18.02 -4.93 18.19
CA VAL A 57 19.45 -4.95 17.85
C VAL A 57 20.23 -5.88 18.78
N LYS A 58 19.96 -5.87 20.08
CA LYS A 58 20.56 -6.82 21.04
C LYS A 58 20.21 -8.26 20.71
N THR A 59 18.96 -8.53 20.36
CA THR A 59 18.49 -9.86 19.97
C THR A 59 19.21 -10.36 18.71
N LEU A 60 19.39 -9.49 17.71
CA LEU A 60 20.18 -9.80 16.51
C LEU A 60 21.64 -10.12 16.85
N LEU A 61 22.24 -9.39 17.78
CA LEU A 61 23.62 -9.63 18.24
C LEU A 61 23.75 -10.95 19.00
N GLU A 62 22.86 -11.25 19.94
CA GLU A 62 22.83 -12.49 20.72
C GLU A 62 22.63 -13.73 19.85
N LYS A 63 21.87 -13.60 18.77
CA LYS A 63 21.61 -14.66 17.79
C LYS A 63 22.73 -14.82 16.75
N SER A 64 23.83 -14.09 16.90
CA SER A 64 25.00 -14.14 16.03
C SER A 64 26.27 -14.51 16.80
N GLU A 65 27.29 -15.00 16.10
CA GLU A 65 28.62 -15.19 16.68
C GLU A 65 29.47 -13.91 16.63
N VAL A 66 28.94 -12.83 16.06
CA VAL A 66 29.70 -11.63 15.75
C VAL A 66 29.92 -10.78 17.00
N LYS A 67 31.19 -10.53 17.30
CA LYS A 67 31.59 -9.65 18.40
C LYS A 67 31.83 -8.24 17.89
N LEU A 68 31.09 -7.28 18.44
CA LEU A 68 31.33 -5.84 18.26
C LEU A 68 32.28 -5.32 19.34
N SER A 69 33.16 -4.38 18.97
CA SER A 69 33.97 -3.66 19.96
C SER A 69 33.10 -2.78 20.86
N ASP A 70 33.61 -2.35 22.01
CA ASP A 70 32.91 -1.41 22.89
C ASP A 70 32.60 -0.09 22.17
N LEU A 71 33.49 0.36 21.28
CA LEU A 71 33.29 1.56 20.47
C LEU A 71 32.22 1.35 19.40
N GLU A 72 32.21 0.21 18.71
CA GLU A 72 31.13 -0.12 17.75
C GLU A 72 29.76 -0.20 18.43
N LYS A 73 29.67 -0.80 19.62
CA LYS A 73 28.44 -0.86 20.42
C LYS A 73 27.98 0.53 20.85
N PHE A 74 28.91 1.37 21.31
CA PHE A 74 28.63 2.77 21.64
C PHE A 74 28.04 3.53 20.45
N ILE A 75 28.67 3.43 19.29
CA ILE A 75 28.22 4.10 18.07
C ILE A 75 26.86 3.55 17.61
N LEU A 76 26.67 2.23 17.64
CA LEU A 76 25.42 1.59 17.25
C LEU A 76 24.25 2.01 18.15
N PHE A 77 24.39 1.88 19.48
CA PHE A 77 23.34 2.31 20.39
C PHE A 77 23.15 3.82 20.40
N GLY A 78 24.21 4.60 20.18
CA GLY A 78 24.10 6.04 19.94
C GLY A 78 23.23 6.35 18.71
N ALA A 79 23.41 5.62 17.61
CA ALA A 79 22.57 5.75 16.43
C ALA A 79 21.11 5.30 16.69
N VAL A 80 20.90 4.18 17.38
CA VAL A 80 19.56 3.72 17.79
C VAL A 80 18.80 4.81 18.54
N TRP A 81 19.43 5.48 19.49
CA TRP A 81 18.77 6.51 20.29
C TRP A 81 18.63 7.87 19.60
N THR A 82 19.26 8.08 18.44
CA THR A 82 19.29 9.40 17.79
C THR A 82 18.74 9.41 16.37
N HIS A 83 18.44 8.26 15.76
CA HIS A 83 18.05 8.16 14.35
C HIS A 83 16.77 8.94 14.02
N ASP A 84 15.81 8.99 14.96
CA ASP A 84 14.50 9.62 14.78
C ASP A 84 14.31 10.94 15.55
N LEU A 85 15.39 11.58 15.99
CA LEU A 85 15.31 12.90 16.62
C LEU A 85 14.57 13.95 15.76
N GLY A 86 14.64 13.82 14.44
CA GLY A 86 13.94 14.68 13.49
C GLY A 86 12.42 14.54 13.49
N MET A 87 11.86 13.52 14.16
CA MET A 87 10.42 13.34 14.31
C MET A 87 9.83 14.24 15.41
N PHE A 88 10.63 14.66 16.41
CA PHE A 88 10.19 15.56 17.48
C PHE A 88 9.79 16.93 16.93
N ARG A 89 8.68 17.46 17.45
CA ARG A 89 8.07 18.71 17.00
C ARG A 89 9.00 19.91 17.23
N SER A 90 9.60 20.04 18.41
CA SER A 90 10.51 21.15 18.67
C SER A 90 11.74 21.13 17.76
N ILE A 91 12.22 19.94 17.40
CA ILE A 91 13.41 19.78 16.56
C ILE A 91 13.08 20.11 15.10
N ARG A 92 11.98 19.58 14.55
CA ARG A 92 11.58 19.89 13.16
C ARG A 92 11.23 21.36 12.97
N GLU A 93 10.55 21.99 13.94
CA GLU A 93 10.23 23.42 13.87
C GLU A 93 11.50 24.27 13.93
N ALA A 94 12.46 23.91 14.78
CA ALA A 94 13.76 24.58 14.81
C ALA A 94 14.53 24.43 13.50
N PHE A 95 14.49 23.24 12.88
CA PHE A 95 15.12 22.99 11.58
C PHE A 95 14.50 23.83 10.46
N PHE A 96 13.16 23.87 10.37
CA PHE A 96 12.49 24.66 9.33
C PHE A 96 12.62 26.18 9.53
N ASN A 97 12.88 26.63 10.75
CA ASN A 97 13.09 28.03 11.07
C ASN A 97 14.57 28.46 10.99
N ASP A 98 15.51 27.53 10.77
CA ASP A 98 16.92 27.84 10.54
C ASP A 98 17.09 28.47 9.15
N SER A 99 17.57 29.72 9.10
CA SER A 99 17.76 30.48 7.85
C SER A 99 18.73 29.82 6.86
N ASN A 100 19.55 28.88 7.33
CA ASN A 100 20.46 28.12 6.47
C ASN A 100 19.77 26.93 5.78
N GLN A 101 18.60 26.52 6.26
CA GLN A 101 17.79 25.47 5.66
C GLN A 101 16.81 26.12 4.67
N ARG A 102 17.10 26.03 3.36
CA ARG A 102 16.20 26.53 2.31
C ARG A 102 14.98 25.64 2.18
N VAL A 103 14.00 25.82 3.08
CA VAL A 103 12.71 25.14 3.03
C VAL A 103 11.60 26.18 2.89
N GLU A 104 10.93 26.13 1.75
CA GLU A 104 9.80 27.02 1.44
C GLU A 104 8.66 26.78 2.45
N PRO A 105 7.90 27.81 2.85
CA PRO A 105 6.83 27.68 3.85
C PRO A 105 5.79 26.61 3.51
N GLU A 106 5.45 26.46 2.23
CA GLU A 106 4.52 25.47 1.69
C GLU A 106 5.00 24.02 1.84
N ASP A 107 6.32 23.82 1.92
CA ASP A 107 6.95 22.51 2.10
C ASP A 107 7.14 22.14 3.58
N ARG A 108 6.77 23.01 4.53
CA ARG A 108 6.88 22.76 5.99
C ARG A 108 5.74 21.88 6.49
N THR A 109 5.51 20.78 5.79
CA THR A 109 4.48 19.80 6.11
C THR A 109 5.06 18.69 6.98
N LEU A 110 4.16 17.98 7.67
CA LEU A 110 4.52 16.79 8.43
C LEU A 110 5.08 15.67 7.53
N GLN A 111 4.53 15.54 6.32
CA GLN A 111 5.02 14.58 5.32
C GLN A 111 6.48 14.88 4.95
N THR A 112 6.82 16.15 4.70
CA THR A 112 8.20 16.57 4.42
C THR A 112 9.12 16.30 5.60
N ALA A 113 8.67 16.57 6.84
CA ALA A 113 9.44 16.25 8.04
C ALA A 113 9.75 14.74 8.13
N ARG A 114 8.77 13.88 7.85
CA ARG A 114 8.97 12.42 7.78
C ARG A 114 9.88 12.01 6.63
N GLU A 115 9.78 12.66 5.49
CA GLU A 115 10.65 12.37 4.34
C GLU A 115 12.10 12.81 4.56
N ARG A 116 12.34 13.69 5.53
CA ARG A 116 13.67 14.25 5.83
C ARG A 116 14.13 14.03 7.28
N HIS A 117 13.44 13.19 8.08
CA HIS A 117 13.72 13.06 9.51
C HIS A 117 15.18 12.65 9.78
N ASP A 118 15.77 11.81 8.93
CA ASP A 118 17.18 11.43 9.01
C ASP A 118 18.13 12.62 8.85
N GLU A 119 17.81 13.56 7.96
CA GLU A 119 18.58 14.80 7.76
C GLU A 119 18.40 15.75 8.95
N ILE A 120 17.16 15.87 9.44
CA ILE A 120 16.82 16.72 10.59
C ILE A 120 17.51 16.19 11.87
N SER A 121 17.45 14.88 12.11
CA SER A 121 18.17 14.19 13.18
C SER A 121 19.67 14.48 13.12
N ALA A 122 20.26 14.37 11.92
CA ALA A 122 21.68 14.61 11.72
C ALA A 122 22.07 16.08 11.97
N TRP A 123 21.26 17.04 11.53
CA TRP A 123 21.44 18.47 11.82
C TRP A 123 21.39 18.74 13.32
N TYR A 124 20.39 18.18 14.01
CA TYR A 124 20.21 18.41 15.44
C TYR A 124 21.36 17.80 16.25
N LEU A 125 21.75 16.55 15.96
CA LEU A 125 22.87 15.92 16.64
C LEU A 125 24.19 16.68 16.38
N SER A 126 24.39 17.19 15.16
CA SER A 126 25.58 17.97 14.81
C SER A 126 25.62 19.36 15.45
N SER A 127 24.48 19.98 15.72
CA SER A 127 24.41 21.28 16.37
C SER A 127 24.45 21.19 17.90
N LYS A 128 24.14 20.02 18.48
CA LYS A 128 24.01 19.80 19.93
C LYS A 128 24.91 18.69 20.49
N TYR A 129 25.90 18.19 19.73
CA TYR A 129 26.70 17.04 20.15
C TYR A 129 27.41 17.23 21.50
N ASN A 130 27.84 18.45 21.85
CA ASN A 130 28.48 18.72 23.14
C ASN A 130 27.51 18.52 24.31
N ASP A 131 26.23 18.90 24.13
CA ASP A 131 25.18 18.73 25.13
C ASP A 131 24.74 17.26 25.22
N ILE A 132 24.64 16.58 24.07
CA ILE A 132 24.09 15.22 23.95
C ILE A 132 25.12 14.14 24.32
N LEU A 133 26.40 14.35 24.00
CA LEU A 133 27.46 13.38 24.28
C LEU A 133 28.23 13.68 25.58
N LYS A 134 27.92 14.80 26.25
CA LYS A 134 28.48 15.39 27.49
C LYS A 134 30.00 15.31 27.64
N ILE A 135 30.60 16.40 28.09
CA ILE A 135 31.98 16.42 28.58
C ILE A 135 31.99 16.94 30.02
N ASP A 136 32.64 16.22 30.93
CA ASP A 136 33.19 16.83 32.15
C ASP A 136 34.52 17.48 31.75
N SER A 137 34.46 18.71 31.24
CA SER A 137 35.64 19.46 30.80
C SER A 137 36.06 20.50 31.85
N ASP A 138 36.30 20.07 33.08
CA ASP A 138 37.08 20.84 34.06
C ASP A 138 38.60 20.73 33.82
N LYS A 139 39.00 20.17 32.66
CA LYS A 139 40.40 19.92 32.32
C LYS A 139 40.86 20.80 31.15
N ASP A 140 42.13 21.21 31.28
CA ASP A 140 43.08 21.76 30.31
C ASP A 140 42.53 22.06 28.90
N GLU A 141 42.69 23.32 28.47
CA GLU A 141 42.25 23.87 27.19
C GLU A 141 42.84 23.11 25.98
N SER A 142 44.03 22.51 26.12
CA SER A 142 44.65 21.68 25.09
C SER A 142 43.92 20.33 24.86
N LEU A 143 43.29 19.77 25.90
CA LEU A 143 42.52 18.53 25.81
C LEU A 143 41.11 18.78 25.25
N LYS A 144 40.58 20.00 25.38
CA LYS A 144 39.25 20.35 24.87
C LYS A 144 39.17 20.17 23.36
N THR A 145 40.15 20.66 22.60
CA THR A 145 40.18 20.53 21.12
C THR A 145 40.24 19.07 20.66
N ILE A 146 41.03 18.23 21.33
CA ILE A 146 41.14 16.80 21.00
C ILE A 146 39.82 16.08 21.30
N ILE A 147 39.20 16.38 22.44
CA ILE A 147 37.91 15.81 22.82
C ILE A 147 36.81 16.27 21.85
N ASP A 148 36.80 17.55 21.46
CA ASP A 148 35.84 18.11 20.51
C ASP A 148 35.91 17.41 19.15
N ASN A 149 37.13 17.27 18.59
CA ASN A 149 37.35 16.55 17.33
C ASN A 149 36.91 15.08 17.42
N MET A 150 37.18 14.42 18.55
CA MET A 150 36.72 13.05 18.78
C MET A 150 35.19 12.96 18.82
N LEU A 151 34.51 13.88 19.50
CA LEU A 151 33.04 13.88 19.56
C LEU A 151 32.42 14.16 18.20
N ARG A 152 32.95 15.11 17.43
CA ARG A 152 32.53 15.36 16.04
C ARG A 152 32.64 14.10 15.18
N ASN A 153 33.73 13.35 15.33
CA ASN A 153 33.91 12.10 14.62
C ASN A 153 32.91 11.00 15.05
N TYR A 154 32.56 10.94 16.34
CA TYR A 154 31.48 10.07 16.83
C TYR A 154 30.14 10.46 16.22
N THR A 155 29.76 11.75 16.33
CA THR A 155 28.52 12.29 15.74
C THR A 155 28.44 12.04 14.25
N TYR A 156 29.52 12.29 13.50
CA TYR A 156 29.52 12.05 12.06
C TYR A 156 29.33 10.57 11.72
N THR A 157 29.96 9.67 12.48
CA THR A 157 29.80 8.22 12.27
C THR A 157 28.39 7.74 12.64
N ILE A 158 27.83 8.26 13.73
CA ILE A 158 26.43 8.02 14.12
C ILE A 158 25.49 8.51 13.01
N ASN A 159 25.67 9.74 12.50
CA ASN A 159 24.84 10.29 11.43
C ASN A 159 24.93 9.49 10.13
N VAL A 160 26.12 8.96 9.79
CA VAL A 160 26.26 8.06 8.63
C VAL A 160 25.41 6.80 8.84
N ILE A 161 25.51 6.16 10.01
CA ILE A 161 24.73 4.95 10.31
C ILE A 161 23.24 5.25 10.30
N SER A 162 22.80 6.32 10.96
CA SER A 162 21.41 6.75 10.99
C SER A 162 20.89 7.09 9.60
N ARG A 163 21.63 7.78 8.73
CA ARG A 163 21.18 8.04 7.35
C ARG A 163 20.79 6.75 6.61
N PHE A 164 21.62 5.72 6.75
CA PHE A 164 21.41 4.43 6.10
C PHE A 164 20.44 3.51 6.87
N HIS A 165 19.68 3.97 7.87
CA HIS A 165 18.56 3.17 8.40
C HIS A 165 17.39 3.10 7.42
N ARG A 166 17.26 4.06 6.49
CA ARG A 166 16.09 4.18 5.61
C ARG A 166 16.20 3.40 4.31
N MET A 167 15.08 2.83 3.88
CA MET A 167 14.94 2.16 2.57
C MET A 167 15.26 3.05 1.36
N LYS A 168 15.16 4.39 1.48
CA LYS A 168 15.47 5.34 0.40
C LYS A 168 16.96 5.35 0.03
N GLU A 169 17.83 4.99 0.97
CA GLU A 169 19.28 4.92 0.77
C GLU A 169 19.69 3.48 0.43
N ASP A 170 20.50 3.30 -0.62
CA ASP A 170 21.10 1.99 -0.92
C ASP A 170 22.17 1.69 0.12
N ILE A 171 22.01 0.60 0.87
CA ILE A 171 22.95 0.19 1.91
C ILE A 171 24.36 -0.06 1.37
N ASN A 172 24.50 -0.35 0.07
CA ASN A 172 25.79 -0.55 -0.58
C ASN A 172 26.57 0.74 -0.77
N ASP A 173 25.90 1.89 -0.75
CA ASP A 173 26.53 3.22 -0.76
C ASP A 173 27.05 3.61 0.64
N CYS A 174 26.62 2.91 1.69
CA CYS A 174 27.18 3.08 3.04
C CYS A 174 28.65 2.64 3.04
N PRO A 175 29.59 3.47 3.54
CA PRO A 175 30.98 3.07 3.68
C PRO A 175 31.07 1.74 4.42
N LYS A 176 31.83 0.77 3.88
CA LYS A 176 32.00 -0.54 4.53
C LYS A 176 32.52 -0.35 5.96
N GLU A 177 33.54 0.50 6.08
CA GLU A 177 34.31 0.66 7.30
C GLU A 177 34.77 2.13 7.45
N ARG A 178 34.97 2.56 8.69
CA ARG A 178 35.63 3.80 9.07
C ARG A 178 36.63 3.52 10.18
N PHE A 179 37.62 4.40 10.35
CA PHE A 179 38.58 4.30 11.44
C PHE A 179 38.34 5.44 12.44
N LEU A 180 38.21 5.10 13.71
CA LEU A 180 38.06 6.05 14.82
C LEU A 180 39.06 5.67 15.91
N LYS A 181 40.03 6.53 16.21
CA LYS A 181 41.11 6.24 17.18
C LYS A 181 41.85 4.93 16.89
N ASP A 182 42.21 4.72 15.63
CA ASP A 182 42.84 3.49 15.15
C ASP A 182 42.00 2.21 15.33
N GLU A 183 40.77 2.32 15.83
CA GLU A 183 39.80 1.23 15.84
C GLU A 183 38.98 1.23 14.55
N LYS A 184 38.84 0.05 13.96
CA LYS A 184 38.00 -0.20 12.80
C LYS A 184 36.53 -0.30 13.23
N ILE A 185 35.69 0.52 12.61
CA ILE A 185 34.24 0.56 12.79
C ILE A 185 33.59 0.04 11.52
N ARG A 186 32.86 -1.08 11.60
CA ARG A 186 32.15 -1.68 10.46
C ARG A 186 30.85 -0.94 10.17
N THR A 187 30.94 0.29 9.69
CA THR A 187 29.80 1.19 9.52
C THR A 187 28.63 0.61 8.73
N ARG A 188 28.89 -0.13 7.66
CA ARG A 188 27.81 -0.77 6.89
C ARG A 188 27.10 -1.84 7.69
N LEU A 189 27.83 -2.64 8.46
CA LEU A 189 27.24 -3.63 9.35
C LEU A 189 26.36 -2.96 10.41
N LEU A 190 26.85 -1.88 11.04
CA LEU A 190 26.07 -1.16 12.06
C LEU A 190 24.81 -0.52 11.46
N ALA A 191 24.89 0.00 10.23
CA ALA A 191 23.73 0.50 9.50
C ALA A 191 22.72 -0.61 9.15
N CYS A 192 23.19 -1.80 8.76
CA CYS A 192 22.32 -2.96 8.55
C CYS A 192 21.62 -3.40 9.83
N LEU A 193 22.33 -3.41 10.97
CA LEU A 193 21.74 -3.76 12.27
C LEU A 193 20.67 -2.76 12.69
N LEU A 194 20.93 -1.45 12.54
CA LEU A 194 19.93 -0.41 12.83
C LEU A 194 18.73 -0.52 11.88
N ARG A 195 18.97 -0.62 10.57
CA ARG A 195 17.90 -0.74 9.55
C ARG A 195 16.98 -1.91 9.84
N LEU A 196 17.53 -3.11 10.03
CA LEU A 196 16.69 -4.27 10.33
C LEU A 196 16.06 -4.16 11.72
N GLY A 197 16.80 -3.71 12.74
CA GLY A 197 16.28 -3.54 14.09
C GLY A 197 15.09 -2.59 14.20
N ASP A 198 15.14 -1.47 13.46
CA ASP A 198 14.03 -0.52 13.34
C ASP A 198 12.83 -1.14 12.62
N THR A 199 13.07 -1.74 11.45
CA THR A 199 12.00 -2.38 10.67
C THR A 199 11.34 -3.56 11.39
N LEU A 200 12.03 -4.23 12.32
CA LEU A 200 11.45 -5.31 13.13
C LEU A 200 10.51 -4.78 14.23
N HIS A 201 10.60 -3.51 14.62
CA HIS A 201 9.71 -2.92 15.63
C HIS A 201 8.37 -2.46 15.00
N VAL A 202 7.58 -3.46 14.60
CA VAL A 202 6.24 -3.29 14.00
C VAL A 202 5.11 -3.87 14.85
N ASP A 203 5.42 -4.45 16.01
CA ASP A 203 4.43 -5.10 16.87
C ASP A 203 3.64 -4.14 17.78
N SER A 204 2.73 -4.74 18.54
CA SER A 204 1.80 -4.08 19.47
C SER A 204 2.45 -3.26 20.58
N SER A 205 3.74 -3.45 20.87
CA SER A 205 4.45 -2.55 21.79
C SER A 205 4.56 -1.11 21.28
N ARG A 206 4.40 -0.91 19.96
CA ARG A 206 4.34 0.41 19.32
C ARG A 206 2.94 1.04 19.35
N PHE A 207 1.92 0.31 19.80
CA PHE A 207 0.55 0.78 19.86
C PHE A 207 0.22 1.34 21.25
N ASP A 208 -0.01 2.65 21.33
CA ASP A 208 -0.61 3.29 22.51
C ASP A 208 -2.10 3.54 22.24
N GLU A 209 -2.97 2.80 22.91
CA GLU A 209 -4.43 2.88 22.76
C GLU A 209 -4.98 4.28 23.08
N LYS A 210 -4.46 4.93 24.13
CA LYS A 210 -4.94 6.25 24.56
C LYS A 210 -4.51 7.32 23.59
N LEU A 211 -3.26 7.26 23.13
CA LEU A 211 -2.77 8.18 22.11
C LEU A 211 -3.50 7.94 20.78
N TYR A 212 -3.73 6.68 20.40
CA TYR A 212 -4.50 6.33 19.22
C TYR A 212 -5.92 6.89 19.30
N ASP A 213 -6.61 6.74 20.43
CA ASP A 213 -7.94 7.31 20.66
C ASP A 213 -7.92 8.85 20.61
N ILE A 214 -6.91 9.50 21.20
CA ILE A 214 -6.72 10.96 21.12
C ILE A 214 -6.47 11.41 19.66
N LEU A 215 -5.68 10.67 18.90
CA LEU A 215 -5.39 10.95 17.50
C LEU A 215 -6.58 10.61 16.58
N GLN A 216 -7.40 9.63 16.95
CA GLN A 216 -8.70 9.38 16.33
C GLN A 216 -9.67 10.53 16.61
N ILE A 217 -9.59 11.20 17.75
CA ILE A 217 -10.29 12.48 18.00
C ILE A 217 -9.59 13.62 17.25
N GLY A 218 -8.29 13.49 16.97
CA GLY A 218 -7.39 14.51 16.42
C GLY A 218 -6.97 14.37 14.95
N GLN A 219 -7.69 13.62 14.11
CA GLN A 219 -7.54 13.61 12.63
C GLN A 219 -6.38 12.73 12.10
N LEU A 220 -6.50 11.40 12.19
CA LEU A 220 -5.54 10.48 11.57
C LEU A 220 -5.81 10.32 10.06
N ASP A 221 -4.88 10.76 9.21
CA ASP A 221 -4.93 10.41 7.78
C ASP A 221 -4.87 8.88 7.57
N ARG A 222 -5.37 8.41 6.43
CA ARG A 222 -5.49 6.95 6.17
C ARG A 222 -4.14 6.23 6.11
N SER A 223 -3.06 6.89 5.69
CA SER A 223 -1.71 6.31 5.67
C SER A 223 -1.20 6.13 7.10
N ALA A 224 -1.41 7.13 7.94
CA ALA A 224 -1.18 7.08 9.38
C ALA A 224 -2.00 5.94 10.03
N ARG A 225 -3.32 5.87 9.79
CA ARG A 225 -4.18 4.79 10.29
C ARG A 225 -3.66 3.41 9.92
N LEU A 226 -3.17 3.24 8.69
CA LEU A 226 -2.57 1.96 8.26
C LEU A 226 -1.29 1.63 9.02
N HIS A 227 -0.43 2.61 9.31
CA HIS A 227 0.75 2.39 10.15
C HIS A 227 0.39 2.00 11.59
N TRP A 228 -0.62 2.65 12.16
CA TRP A 228 -1.17 2.28 13.47
C TRP A 228 -1.77 0.87 13.47
N LEU A 229 -2.47 0.48 12.40
CA LEU A 229 -3.03 -0.87 12.26
C LEU A 229 -1.95 -1.94 12.26
N LYS A 230 -0.84 -1.74 11.55
CA LYS A 230 0.27 -2.70 11.55
C LYS A 230 0.69 -3.02 12.98
N SER A 231 0.93 -1.97 13.77
CA SER A 231 1.27 -2.10 15.19
C SER A 231 0.13 -2.73 15.99
N TYR A 232 -1.12 -2.43 15.67
CA TYR A 232 -2.26 -3.02 16.38
C TYR A 232 -2.43 -4.53 16.15
N VAL A 233 -2.32 -5.01 14.90
CA VAL A 233 -2.60 -6.42 14.55
C VAL A 233 -1.38 -7.31 14.64
N VAL A 234 -0.16 -6.77 14.58
CA VAL A 234 1.07 -7.56 14.76
C VAL A 234 1.30 -7.76 16.24
N TYR A 235 1.03 -8.96 16.73
CA TYR A 235 1.21 -9.30 18.13
C TYR A 235 2.69 -9.37 18.51
N SER A 236 3.52 -10.00 17.69
CA SER A 236 4.95 -10.14 17.94
C SER A 236 5.75 -10.46 16.68
N VAL A 237 7.04 -10.14 16.72
CA VAL A 237 8.02 -10.56 15.72
C VAL A 237 9.05 -11.49 16.37
N TYR A 238 9.31 -12.64 15.75
CA TYR A 238 10.23 -13.66 16.25
C TYR A 238 11.31 -13.98 15.22
N LEU A 239 12.57 -14.02 15.66
CA LEU A 239 13.71 -14.35 14.82
C LEU A 239 14.12 -15.82 15.02
N ASP A 240 14.16 -16.58 13.93
CA ASP A 240 14.71 -17.95 13.88
C ASP A 240 16.02 -17.98 13.08
N PRO A 241 17.19 -17.87 13.76
CA PRO A 241 18.50 -17.92 13.11
C PRO A 241 18.78 -19.24 12.40
N LYS A 242 18.22 -20.35 12.91
CA LYS A 242 18.55 -21.70 12.42
C LYS A 242 17.94 -21.94 11.05
N ASN A 243 16.71 -21.45 10.86
CA ASN A 243 16.00 -21.53 9.58
C ASN A 243 16.13 -20.26 8.74
N GLU A 244 16.84 -19.25 9.26
CA GLU A 244 17.03 -17.94 8.63
C GLU A 244 15.68 -17.28 8.28
N THR A 245 14.72 -17.37 9.22
CA THR A 245 13.34 -16.88 9.04
C THR A 245 12.98 -15.84 10.09
N ILE A 246 12.30 -14.79 9.67
CA ILE A 246 11.60 -13.82 10.52
C ILE A 246 10.13 -14.20 10.51
N PHE A 247 9.58 -14.54 11.68
CA PHE A 247 8.16 -14.83 11.84
C PHE A 247 7.42 -13.58 12.33
N VAL A 248 6.33 -13.23 11.66
CA VAL A 248 5.46 -12.11 12.03
C VAL A 248 4.12 -12.68 12.48
N ASN A 249 3.85 -12.67 13.78
CA ASN A 249 2.59 -13.17 14.32
C ASN A 249 1.52 -12.07 14.23
N ILE A 250 0.43 -12.36 13.52
CA ILE A 250 -0.66 -11.42 13.26
C ILE A 250 -1.94 -11.97 13.89
N ASP A 251 -2.56 -11.19 14.77
CA ASP A 251 -3.83 -11.53 15.41
C ASP A 251 -4.97 -10.78 14.71
N LEU A 252 -5.95 -11.54 14.22
CA LEU A 252 -7.14 -11.02 13.54
C LEU A 252 -8.42 -11.47 14.25
N PRO A 253 -9.51 -10.69 14.20
CA PRO A 253 -10.77 -11.09 14.79
C PRO A 253 -11.35 -12.33 14.11
N ILE A 254 -11.90 -13.25 14.90
CA ILE A 254 -12.49 -14.51 14.40
C ILE A 254 -13.62 -14.29 13.39
N SER A 255 -14.29 -13.14 13.42
CA SER A 255 -15.33 -12.80 12.46
C SER A 255 -14.81 -12.53 11.05
N LEU A 256 -13.49 -12.34 10.87
CA LEU A 256 -12.83 -12.35 9.55
C LEU A 256 -12.57 -13.78 9.06
N LYS A 257 -12.51 -14.76 9.96
CA LYS A 257 -12.48 -16.18 9.60
C LYS A 257 -13.78 -16.48 8.85
N SER A 258 -13.64 -16.98 7.63
CA SER A 258 -14.67 -17.10 6.59
C SER A 258 -16.05 -17.53 7.10
N SER A 259 -17.10 -16.77 6.74
CA SER A 259 -18.44 -17.33 6.56
C SER A 259 -18.56 -17.89 5.14
N GLN A 260 -19.29 -19.00 4.95
CA GLN A 260 -19.29 -19.83 3.74
C GLN A 260 -19.58 -19.12 2.40
N ASN A 261 -20.10 -17.88 2.42
CA ASN A 261 -20.54 -17.19 1.19
C ASN A 261 -19.51 -16.20 0.59
N ASN A 262 -18.45 -15.79 1.31
CA ASN A 262 -17.47 -14.77 0.84
C ASN A 262 -15.99 -15.14 1.08
N GLU A 263 -15.67 -16.43 1.13
CA GLU A 263 -14.33 -16.93 1.52
C GLU A 263 -13.19 -16.46 0.60
N VAL A 264 -13.43 -16.30 -0.70
CA VAL A 264 -12.40 -15.91 -1.68
C VAL A 264 -11.96 -14.46 -1.46
N ASP A 265 -12.91 -13.55 -1.29
CA ASP A 265 -12.63 -12.12 -1.16
C ASP A 265 -11.91 -11.82 0.16
N ARG A 266 -12.33 -12.48 1.24
CA ARG A 266 -11.67 -12.34 2.55
C ARG A 266 -10.26 -12.90 2.57
N LYS A 267 -10.00 -14.02 1.89
CA LYS A 267 -8.62 -14.54 1.74
C LYS A 267 -7.73 -13.56 0.99
N GLU A 268 -8.26 -12.90 -0.04
CA GLU A 268 -7.52 -11.90 -0.80
C GLU A 268 -7.27 -10.62 0.02
N GLU A 269 -8.26 -10.18 0.81
CA GLU A 269 -8.13 -9.06 1.75
C GLU A 269 -7.08 -9.31 2.83
N ILE A 270 -7.09 -10.49 3.45
CA ILE A 270 -6.09 -10.90 4.43
C ILE A 270 -4.72 -10.94 3.78
N LYS A 271 -4.60 -11.47 2.57
CA LYS A 271 -3.33 -11.48 1.83
C LYS A 271 -2.81 -10.07 1.51
N ASN A 272 -3.71 -9.13 1.19
CA ASN A 272 -3.31 -7.73 0.98
C ASN A 272 -2.80 -7.09 2.28
N LEU A 273 -3.45 -7.39 3.42
CA LEU A 273 -2.98 -6.97 4.73
C LEU A 273 -1.61 -7.59 5.07
N GLU A 274 -1.44 -8.89 4.82
CA GLU A 274 -0.15 -9.59 4.95
C GLU A 274 0.93 -8.87 4.16
N SER A 275 0.72 -8.64 2.86
CA SER A 275 1.66 -7.94 1.98
C SER A 275 2.06 -6.59 2.58
N VAL A 276 1.07 -5.78 2.94
CA VAL A 276 1.31 -4.46 3.52
C VAL A 276 2.16 -4.52 4.80
N ILE A 277 1.97 -5.54 5.65
CA ILE A 277 2.75 -5.73 6.88
C ILE A 277 4.16 -6.23 6.55
N ILE A 278 4.29 -7.28 5.73
CA ILE A 278 5.53 -8.03 5.56
C ILE A 278 6.46 -7.47 4.49
N ASP A 279 5.96 -6.69 3.52
CA ASP A 279 6.76 -6.25 2.37
C ASP A 279 7.95 -5.39 2.79
N ASN A 280 7.75 -4.44 3.71
CA ASN A 280 8.84 -3.60 4.23
C ASN A 280 9.91 -4.45 4.95
N LEU A 281 9.47 -5.40 5.80
CA LEU A 281 10.38 -6.31 6.51
C LEU A 281 11.15 -7.19 5.53
N SER A 282 10.46 -7.75 4.54
CA SER A 282 11.04 -8.61 3.51
C SER A 282 12.07 -7.84 2.68
N GLU A 283 11.77 -6.59 2.34
CA GLU A 283 12.68 -5.72 1.60
C GLU A 283 13.94 -5.40 2.38
N ASP A 284 13.82 -4.99 3.65
CA ASP A 284 15.00 -4.67 4.46
C ASP A 284 15.82 -5.93 4.80
N ALA A 285 15.19 -7.07 5.06
CA ALA A 285 15.88 -8.35 5.25
C ALA A 285 16.72 -8.70 4.00
N LEU A 286 16.13 -8.61 2.81
CA LEU A 286 16.83 -8.85 1.55
C LEU A 286 18.00 -7.88 1.31
N VAL A 287 17.83 -6.60 1.67
CA VAL A 287 18.86 -5.57 1.50
C VAL A 287 20.05 -5.79 2.43
N VAL A 288 19.83 -6.22 3.68
CA VAL A 288 20.93 -6.44 4.63
C VAL A 288 21.63 -7.78 4.45
N ARG A 289 20.97 -8.74 3.78
CA ARG A 289 21.40 -10.14 3.59
C ARG A 289 22.88 -10.32 3.29
N GLU A 290 23.38 -9.67 2.23
CA GLU A 290 24.76 -9.86 1.79
C GLU A 290 25.77 -9.36 2.83
N THR A 291 25.46 -8.26 3.51
CA THR A 291 26.31 -7.72 4.58
C THR A 291 26.28 -8.65 5.79
N PHE A 292 25.12 -9.16 6.17
CA PHE A 292 24.97 -10.11 7.26
C PHE A 292 25.76 -11.39 7.00
N LYS A 293 25.59 -11.99 5.82
CA LYS A 293 26.34 -13.16 5.38
C LYS A 293 27.86 -12.92 5.40
N TYR A 294 28.32 -11.76 4.91
CA TYR A 294 29.74 -11.41 4.90
C TYR A 294 30.34 -11.34 6.31
N TYR A 295 29.59 -10.84 7.30
CA TYR A 295 30.07 -10.69 8.67
C TYR A 295 29.74 -11.87 9.60
N GLY A 296 29.00 -12.88 9.13
CA GLY A 296 28.64 -14.06 9.93
C GLY A 296 27.36 -13.92 10.76
N PHE A 297 26.44 -13.05 10.35
CA PHE A 297 25.06 -13.02 10.86
C PHE A 297 24.16 -13.97 10.05
N PRO A 298 23.09 -14.49 10.66
CA PRO A 298 22.01 -15.13 9.90
C PRO A 298 21.47 -14.15 8.84
N PRO A 299 21.41 -14.53 7.56
CA PRO A 299 20.98 -13.66 6.47
C PRO A 299 19.49 -13.30 6.49
N TYR A 300 18.67 -14.07 7.23
CA TYR A 300 17.21 -13.95 7.30
C TYR A 300 16.54 -13.88 5.92
N ASP A 301 16.67 -14.95 5.13
CA ASP A 301 16.21 -15.02 3.75
C ASP A 301 14.68 -15.02 3.59
N LYS A 302 13.94 -15.24 4.68
CA LYS A 302 12.48 -15.41 4.66
C LYS A 302 11.80 -14.56 5.72
N VAL A 303 10.65 -14.02 5.34
CA VAL A 303 9.68 -13.42 6.27
C VAL A 303 8.37 -14.18 6.10
N GLU A 304 7.89 -14.80 7.18
CA GLU A 304 6.69 -15.65 7.17
C GLU A 304 5.63 -15.07 8.12
N PRO A 305 4.44 -14.69 7.61
CA PRO A 305 3.33 -14.32 8.46
C PRO A 305 2.70 -15.56 9.10
N ASN A 306 2.38 -15.47 10.39
CA ASN A 306 1.62 -16.47 11.13
C ASN A 306 0.32 -15.85 11.64
N ILE A 307 -0.78 -16.15 10.96
CA ILE A 307 -2.09 -15.55 11.28
C ILE A 307 -2.85 -16.42 12.27
N SER A 308 -3.21 -15.80 13.40
CA SER A 308 -4.13 -16.36 14.38
C SER A 308 -5.46 -15.61 14.37
N PHE A 309 -6.56 -16.36 14.46
CA PHE A 309 -7.90 -15.79 14.56
C PHE A 309 -8.38 -15.85 16.00
N ILE A 310 -8.43 -14.70 16.67
CA ILE A 310 -8.67 -14.60 18.11
C ILE A 310 -10.16 -14.26 18.37
N PRO A 311 -10.84 -15.01 19.25
CA PRO A 311 -12.17 -14.64 19.73
C PRO A 311 -12.08 -13.51 20.78
N GLY A 312 -13.14 -12.70 20.91
CA GLY A 312 -13.27 -11.75 22.02
C GLY A 312 -12.66 -10.36 21.80
N TYR A 313 -12.37 -9.96 20.56
CA TYR A 313 -12.15 -8.54 20.24
C TYR A 313 -13.33 -7.69 20.70
N SER A 314 -13.07 -6.47 21.17
CA SER A 314 -14.15 -5.55 21.49
C SER A 314 -14.93 -5.20 20.22
N GLY A 315 -16.22 -4.87 20.36
CA GLY A 315 -17.05 -4.51 19.21
C GLY A 315 -16.55 -3.28 18.45
N LYS A 316 -15.79 -2.38 19.11
CA LYS A 316 -15.14 -1.22 18.50
C LYS A 316 -13.93 -1.66 17.66
N ASP A 317 -13.03 -2.45 18.25
CA ASP A 317 -11.79 -2.90 17.60
C ASP A 317 -12.06 -3.80 16.39
N GLU A 318 -13.04 -4.68 16.53
CA GLU A 318 -13.45 -5.56 15.44
C GLU A 318 -13.97 -4.77 14.23
N LYS A 319 -14.76 -3.72 14.48
CA LYS A 319 -15.26 -2.82 13.42
C LYS A 319 -14.13 -2.03 12.78
N GLU A 320 -13.18 -1.55 13.58
CA GLU A 320 -12.02 -0.79 13.08
C GLU A 320 -11.14 -1.64 12.16
N ILE A 321 -10.74 -2.84 12.60
CA ILE A 321 -9.95 -3.78 11.77
C ILE A 321 -10.71 -4.10 10.48
N LYS A 322 -12.01 -4.42 10.56
CA LYS A 322 -12.84 -4.70 9.37
C LYS A 322 -12.90 -3.53 8.41
N GLY A 323 -13.10 -2.32 8.93
CA GLY A 323 -13.12 -1.08 8.14
C GLY A 323 -11.82 -0.89 7.38
N MET A 324 -10.68 -1.03 8.07
CA MET A 324 -9.37 -0.85 7.46
C MET A 324 -9.01 -1.93 6.44
N VAL A 325 -9.36 -3.20 6.69
CA VAL A 325 -9.18 -4.28 5.72
C VAL A 325 -10.02 -4.04 4.46
N SER A 326 -11.26 -3.56 4.62
CA SER A 326 -12.11 -3.16 3.49
C SER A 326 -11.49 -1.99 2.71
N ASP A 327 -10.91 -1.04 3.44
CA ASP A 327 -10.25 0.13 2.92
C ASP A 327 -9.00 -0.19 2.08
N LEU A 328 -8.20 -1.17 2.50
CA LEU A 328 -7.10 -1.71 1.69
C LEU A 328 -7.61 -2.28 0.36
N GLY A 329 -8.78 -2.93 0.39
CA GLY A 329 -9.45 -3.42 -0.81
C GLY A 329 -9.62 -2.35 -1.91
N VAL A 330 -9.98 -1.12 -1.57
CA VAL A 330 -10.16 -0.03 -2.55
C VAL A 330 -8.88 0.24 -3.38
N VAL A 331 -7.71 0.19 -2.73
CA VAL A 331 -6.40 0.43 -3.38
C VAL A 331 -5.97 -0.76 -4.22
N PHE A 332 -6.01 -1.95 -3.59
CA PHE A 332 -5.39 -3.14 -4.15
C PHE A 332 -6.28 -3.82 -5.19
N PHE A 333 -7.61 -3.65 -5.15
CA PHE A 333 -8.48 -4.29 -6.12
C PHE A 333 -8.36 -3.67 -7.53
N PRO A 334 -8.05 -4.50 -8.55
CA PRO A 334 -7.83 -4.07 -9.91
C PRO A 334 -9.12 -3.91 -10.71
N ASN A 335 -10.26 -4.36 -10.16
CA ASN A 335 -11.54 -4.42 -10.87
C ASN A 335 -12.52 -3.35 -10.38
N THR A 336 -13.31 -2.79 -11.31
CA THR A 336 -14.24 -1.69 -11.01
C THR A 336 -15.38 -2.10 -10.08
N SER A 337 -15.92 -3.31 -10.25
CA SER A 337 -17.08 -3.75 -9.47
C SER A 337 -16.79 -3.79 -7.97
N ARG A 338 -15.61 -4.29 -7.58
CA ARG A 338 -15.13 -4.34 -6.20
C ARG A 338 -14.77 -2.96 -5.64
N VAL A 339 -14.12 -2.10 -6.43
CA VAL A 339 -13.87 -0.71 -5.99
C VAL A 339 -15.17 0.00 -5.63
N ILE A 340 -16.23 -0.22 -6.42
CA ILE A 340 -17.56 0.33 -6.13
C ILE A 340 -18.13 -0.26 -4.84
N GLU A 341 -18.12 -1.59 -4.64
CA GLU A 341 -18.61 -2.19 -3.37
C GLU A 341 -17.84 -1.67 -2.16
N LYS A 342 -16.51 -1.61 -2.25
CA LYS A 342 -15.67 -1.15 -1.15
C LYS A 342 -15.88 0.33 -0.83
N ALA A 343 -16.07 1.18 -1.83
CA ALA A 343 -16.46 2.57 -1.59
C ALA A 343 -17.82 2.67 -0.89
N LEU A 344 -18.80 1.83 -1.27
CA LEU A 344 -20.10 1.77 -0.56
C LEU A 344 -19.91 1.34 0.90
N ASP A 345 -19.15 0.27 1.13
CA ASP A 345 -18.89 -0.27 2.46
C ASP A 345 -18.18 0.75 3.37
N SER A 346 -17.15 1.43 2.86
CA SER A 346 -16.41 2.45 3.63
C SER A 346 -17.31 3.62 4.03
N ILE A 347 -18.17 4.12 3.14
CA ILE A 347 -19.08 5.23 3.47
C ILE A 347 -20.19 4.76 4.42
N THR A 348 -20.76 3.58 4.18
CA THR A 348 -21.76 2.98 5.08
C THR A 348 -21.19 2.81 6.49
N ALA A 349 -19.95 2.34 6.65
CA ALA A 349 -19.32 2.18 7.96
C ALA A 349 -19.24 3.51 8.74
N ILE A 350 -18.93 4.61 8.06
CA ILE A 350 -18.98 5.95 8.69
C ILE A 350 -20.43 6.29 9.05
N CYS A 351 -21.40 6.03 8.18
CA CYS A 351 -22.81 6.31 8.48
C CYS A 351 -23.38 5.48 9.64
N GLU A 352 -22.83 4.29 9.91
CA GLU A 352 -23.22 3.42 11.02
C GLU A 352 -22.48 3.71 12.34
N THR A 353 -21.48 4.59 12.29
CA THR A 353 -20.71 5.00 13.49
C THR A 353 -21.52 6.01 14.31
N ASP A 354 -21.56 5.79 15.63
CA ASP A 354 -22.23 6.70 16.56
C ASP A 354 -21.32 7.90 16.87
N PHE A 355 -21.69 9.09 16.36
CA PHE A 355 -20.98 10.34 16.56
C PHE A 355 -21.63 11.27 17.59
N ARG A 356 -22.60 10.78 18.39
CA ARG A 356 -23.39 11.63 19.31
C ARG A 356 -22.57 12.39 20.35
N THR A 357 -21.32 11.98 20.60
CA THR A 357 -20.41 12.62 21.54
C THR A 357 -19.35 13.51 20.89
N ASP A 358 -19.23 13.53 19.55
CA ASP A 358 -18.22 14.34 18.83
C ASP A 358 -18.65 14.67 17.39
N ASN A 359 -19.40 15.77 17.25
CA ASN A 359 -19.90 16.27 15.96
C ASN A 359 -18.76 16.63 14.98
N SER A 360 -17.60 17.04 15.48
CA SER A 360 -16.44 17.41 14.66
C SER A 360 -15.79 16.19 14.00
N SER A 361 -15.93 15.01 14.60
CA SER A 361 -15.38 13.75 14.10
C SER A 361 -16.10 13.26 12.85
N PHE A 362 -17.44 13.39 12.76
CA PHE A 362 -18.19 12.99 11.57
C PHE A 362 -17.78 13.77 10.32
N ASP A 363 -17.82 15.11 10.40
CA ASP A 363 -17.49 16.01 9.29
C ASP A 363 -16.12 15.71 8.72
N ARG A 364 -15.19 15.47 9.63
CA ARG A 364 -13.83 15.21 9.29
C ARG A 364 -13.63 13.84 8.65
N GLN A 365 -14.09 12.76 9.30
CA GLN A 365 -13.94 11.40 8.77
C GLN A 365 -14.57 11.28 7.38
N MET A 366 -15.74 11.90 7.20
CA MET A 366 -16.39 11.95 5.90
C MET A 366 -15.57 12.75 4.87
N THR A 367 -15.06 13.94 5.25
CA THR A 367 -14.21 14.77 4.37
C THR A 367 -12.93 14.04 3.96
N GLU A 368 -12.25 13.38 4.89
CA GLU A 368 -11.06 12.57 4.65
C GLU A 368 -11.36 11.39 3.73
N LEU A 369 -12.44 10.64 3.98
CA LEU A 369 -12.85 9.54 3.12
C LEU A 369 -13.16 10.04 1.71
N LEU A 370 -13.92 11.12 1.56
CA LEU A 370 -14.26 11.70 0.26
C LEU A 370 -13.02 12.20 -0.48
N SER A 371 -12.10 12.88 0.22
CA SER A 371 -10.82 13.32 -0.33
C SER A 371 -9.98 12.14 -0.83
N TYR A 372 -9.94 11.04 -0.06
CA TYR A 372 -9.28 9.81 -0.46
C TYR A 372 -9.96 9.14 -1.65
N LEU A 373 -11.29 9.00 -1.66
CA LEU A 373 -11.99 8.40 -2.81
C LEU A 373 -11.80 9.25 -4.08
N LYS A 374 -11.70 10.57 -3.95
CA LYS A 374 -11.33 11.48 -5.04
C LYS A 374 -9.91 11.28 -5.52
N SER A 375 -8.94 11.03 -4.65
CA SER A 375 -7.57 10.71 -5.09
C SER A 375 -7.53 9.39 -5.85
N VAL A 376 -8.25 8.37 -5.38
CA VAL A 376 -8.44 7.11 -6.12
C VAL A 376 -9.10 7.35 -7.48
N LEU A 377 -10.11 8.22 -7.54
CA LEU A 377 -10.78 8.58 -8.80
C LEU A 377 -9.85 9.34 -9.75
N LYS A 378 -8.98 10.23 -9.23
CA LYS A 378 -7.97 10.94 -10.03
C LYS A 378 -7.00 9.96 -10.70
N ASP A 379 -6.65 8.89 -9.99
CA ASP A 379 -5.81 7.81 -10.51
C ASP A 379 -6.57 6.82 -11.39
N ARG A 380 -7.91 6.91 -11.43
CA ARG A 380 -8.80 6.00 -12.18
C ARG A 380 -9.98 6.76 -12.82
N PRO A 381 -9.73 7.74 -13.70
CA PRO A 381 -10.74 8.73 -14.07
C PRO A 381 -11.90 8.17 -14.90
N CYS A 382 -11.71 7.01 -15.55
CA CYS A 382 -12.78 6.23 -16.20
C CYS A 382 -13.75 5.49 -15.25
N HIS A 383 -13.54 5.48 -13.93
CA HIS A 383 -14.43 4.81 -12.97
C HIS A 383 -15.73 5.62 -12.70
N VAL A 384 -16.71 5.50 -13.60
CA VAL A 384 -18.01 6.18 -13.50
C VAL A 384 -18.76 5.83 -12.21
N GLY A 385 -18.75 4.55 -11.82
CA GLY A 385 -19.48 4.11 -10.63
C GLY A 385 -18.94 4.72 -9.32
N LEU A 386 -17.61 4.85 -9.19
CA LEU A 386 -16.98 5.51 -8.04
C LEU A 386 -17.36 6.99 -7.99
N ARG A 387 -17.31 7.68 -9.14
CA ARG A 387 -17.72 9.08 -9.25
C ARG A 387 -19.16 9.32 -8.80
N LYS A 388 -20.09 8.43 -9.17
CA LYS A 388 -21.50 8.49 -8.74
C LYS A 388 -21.65 8.33 -7.23
N ILE A 389 -20.92 7.40 -6.62
CA ILE A 389 -20.94 7.19 -5.16
C ILE A 389 -20.43 8.43 -4.43
N ILE A 390 -19.26 8.94 -4.84
CA ILE A 390 -18.68 10.17 -4.28
C ILE A 390 -19.71 11.30 -4.40
N GLY A 391 -20.23 11.56 -5.61
CA GLY A 391 -21.19 12.64 -5.83
C GLY A 391 -22.45 12.54 -4.96
N VAL A 392 -22.97 11.33 -4.73
CA VAL A 392 -24.13 11.12 -3.84
C VAL A 392 -23.81 11.43 -2.38
N ALA A 393 -22.65 10.98 -1.90
CA ALA A 393 -22.21 11.24 -0.53
C ALA A 393 -21.91 12.72 -0.32
N GLU A 394 -21.19 13.37 -1.25
CA GLU A 394 -20.89 14.79 -1.21
C GLU A 394 -22.14 15.67 -1.24
N GLU A 395 -23.07 15.38 -2.15
CA GLU A 395 -24.32 16.13 -2.28
C GLU A 395 -25.09 16.15 -0.95
N GLU A 396 -25.24 15.00 -0.29
CA GLU A 396 -25.96 14.93 0.98
C GLU A 396 -25.14 15.47 2.16
N PHE A 397 -23.82 15.33 2.12
CA PHE A 397 -22.91 15.88 3.11
C PHE A 397 -22.88 17.42 3.07
N ASP A 398 -22.98 18.02 1.89
CA ASP A 398 -22.97 19.47 1.66
C ASP A 398 -24.35 20.12 1.87
N LYS A 399 -25.45 19.37 1.71
CA LYS A 399 -26.83 19.85 1.98
C LYS A 399 -27.14 20.09 3.45
N ARG A 400 -26.28 19.66 4.36
CA ARG A 400 -26.52 19.79 5.80
C ARG A 400 -26.67 21.27 6.20
N PRO A 401 -27.63 21.58 7.08
CA PRO A 401 -27.72 22.91 7.68
C PRO A 401 -26.37 23.29 8.32
N HIS A 402 -25.97 24.55 8.18
CA HIS A 402 -24.83 25.20 8.87
C HIS A 402 -23.40 25.07 8.31
N LYS A 403 -23.08 24.22 7.33
CA LYS A 403 -21.74 24.23 6.67
C LYS A 403 -21.38 25.59 6.03
N ASN A 404 -22.40 26.33 5.59
CA ASN A 404 -22.27 27.64 4.95
C ASN A 404 -22.49 28.85 5.90
N LYS A 405 -22.75 28.63 7.20
CA LYS A 405 -23.11 29.72 8.14
C LYS A 405 -22.38 29.71 9.49
N GLY A 406 -21.46 28.77 9.73
CA GLY A 406 -20.59 28.78 10.93
C GLY A 406 -21.33 28.59 12.26
N GLY A 407 -22.52 27.99 12.26
CA GLY A 407 -23.26 27.64 13.48
C GLY A 407 -22.96 26.22 13.94
N ASP A 408 -23.14 25.95 15.23
CA ASP A 408 -22.99 24.60 15.81
C ASP A 408 -23.95 23.60 15.15
N ILE A 409 -23.39 22.50 14.64
CA ILE A 409 -24.14 21.40 14.02
C ILE A 409 -24.85 20.63 15.13
N SER A 410 -26.16 20.36 14.98
CA SER A 410 -26.90 19.56 15.95
C SER A 410 -26.67 18.05 15.72
N GLU A 411 -26.76 17.25 16.78
CA GLU A 411 -26.73 15.77 16.71
C GLU A 411 -27.79 15.23 15.73
N GLN A 412 -28.95 15.90 15.67
CA GLN A 412 -30.04 15.55 14.78
C GLN A 412 -29.66 15.77 13.30
N ASP A 413 -28.87 16.80 12.99
CA ASP A 413 -28.42 17.07 11.62
C ASP A 413 -27.43 16.01 11.13
N ILE A 414 -26.53 15.55 12.00
CA ILE A 414 -25.60 14.45 11.70
C ILE A 414 -26.38 13.17 11.47
N THR A 415 -27.27 12.81 12.39
CA THR A 415 -28.11 11.60 12.27
C THR A 415 -28.94 11.62 11.00
N ASN A 416 -29.56 12.77 10.66
CA ASN A 416 -30.33 12.93 9.44
C ASN A 416 -29.46 12.76 8.18
N CYS A 417 -28.25 13.33 8.17
CA CYS A 417 -27.31 13.17 7.07
C CYS A 417 -26.85 11.72 6.90
N GLN A 418 -26.43 11.07 7.99
CA GLN A 418 -26.03 9.66 7.98
C GLN A 418 -27.17 8.79 7.42
N ASN A 419 -28.40 8.98 7.90
CA ASN A 419 -29.58 8.25 7.41
C ASN A 419 -29.86 8.51 5.92
N ASN A 420 -29.74 9.76 5.46
CA ASN A 420 -29.97 10.12 4.06
C ASN A 420 -28.91 9.52 3.13
N ILE A 421 -27.63 9.60 3.51
CA ILE A 421 -26.53 8.97 2.77
C ILE A 421 -26.78 7.47 2.74
N HIS A 422 -26.96 6.82 3.90
CA HIS A 422 -27.19 5.38 4.00
C HIS A 422 -28.34 4.91 3.11
N LYS A 423 -29.50 5.57 3.18
CA LYS A 423 -30.68 5.26 2.36
C LYS A 423 -30.41 5.39 0.86
N LYS A 424 -29.62 6.39 0.43
CA LYS A 424 -29.24 6.53 -0.98
C LYS A 424 -28.24 5.46 -1.41
N LEU A 425 -27.28 5.10 -0.56
CA LEU A 425 -26.31 4.04 -0.85
C LEU A 425 -26.98 2.67 -0.94
N ASP A 426 -27.96 2.37 -0.08
CA ASP A 426 -28.75 1.13 -0.18
C ASP A 426 -29.53 1.06 -1.48
N LYS A 427 -30.16 2.17 -1.90
CA LYS A 427 -30.81 2.23 -3.22
C LYS A 427 -29.82 1.97 -4.37
N ILE A 428 -28.57 2.38 -4.24
CA ILE A 428 -27.53 2.07 -5.24
C ILE A 428 -27.21 0.56 -5.21
N ARG A 429 -27.03 -0.04 -4.03
CA ARG A 429 -26.82 -1.48 -3.86
C ARG A 429 -27.95 -2.30 -4.50
N ASP A 430 -29.20 -1.96 -4.19
CA ASP A 430 -30.38 -2.63 -4.72
C ASP A 430 -30.48 -2.51 -6.23
N LYS A 431 -30.28 -1.30 -6.78
CA LYS A 431 -30.28 -1.10 -8.24
C LYS A 431 -29.20 -1.93 -8.92
N ARG A 432 -27.97 -1.94 -8.37
CA ARG A 432 -26.86 -2.72 -8.94
C ARG A 432 -27.13 -4.21 -8.87
N LYS A 433 -27.75 -4.70 -7.80
CA LYS A 433 -28.22 -6.09 -7.70
C LYS A 433 -29.24 -6.41 -8.81
N GLY A 434 -30.22 -5.54 -9.03
CA GLY A 434 -31.20 -5.69 -10.11
C GLY A 434 -30.56 -5.67 -11.51
N TYR A 435 -29.59 -4.78 -11.77
CA TYR A 435 -28.85 -4.76 -13.04
C TYR A 435 -28.08 -6.05 -13.27
N ARG A 436 -27.43 -6.55 -12.22
CA ARG A 436 -26.70 -7.80 -12.23
C ARG A 436 -27.61 -8.99 -12.55
N GLU A 437 -28.77 -9.09 -11.92
CA GLU A 437 -29.75 -10.15 -12.17
C GLU A 437 -30.33 -10.06 -13.58
N SER A 438 -30.60 -8.84 -14.08
CA SER A 438 -31.05 -8.62 -15.45
C SER A 438 -30.01 -9.08 -16.49
N LEU A 439 -28.73 -8.73 -16.28
CA LEU A 439 -27.63 -9.20 -17.13
C LEU A 439 -27.51 -10.74 -17.12
N ASP A 440 -27.65 -11.36 -15.95
CA ASP A 440 -27.58 -12.81 -15.82
C ASP A 440 -28.77 -13.48 -16.56
N ASN A 441 -29.96 -12.87 -16.52
CA ASN A 441 -31.11 -13.33 -17.29
C ASN A 441 -30.94 -13.16 -18.80
N LYS A 442 -30.29 -12.08 -19.25
CA LYS A 442 -29.99 -11.84 -20.66
C LYS A 442 -29.04 -12.85 -21.28
N CYS A 443 -28.24 -13.56 -20.48
CA CYS A 443 -27.42 -14.68 -20.94
C CYS A 443 -28.22 -15.68 -21.79
N LYS A 444 -29.51 -15.90 -21.48
CA LYS A 444 -30.40 -16.80 -22.23
C LYS A 444 -30.65 -16.36 -23.68
N SER A 445 -30.66 -15.05 -23.91
CA SER A 445 -30.99 -14.46 -25.21
C SER A 445 -29.76 -14.18 -26.09
N ILE A 446 -28.56 -14.19 -25.50
CA ILE A 446 -27.32 -13.85 -26.21
C ILE A 446 -26.73 -15.13 -26.79
N LEU A 447 -26.61 -15.17 -28.10
CA LEU A 447 -26.09 -16.33 -28.85
C LEU A 447 -24.55 -16.44 -28.70
N LEU A 448 -24.06 -16.89 -27.55
CA LEU A 448 -22.67 -17.33 -27.43
C LEU A 448 -22.43 -18.73 -28.04
N ASN A 449 -23.49 -19.53 -28.21
CA ASN A 449 -23.42 -20.87 -28.83
C ASN A 449 -22.79 -20.86 -30.23
N ASP A 450 -22.86 -19.75 -30.94
CA ASP A 450 -22.26 -19.61 -32.25
C ASP A 450 -20.72 -19.51 -32.21
N PHE A 451 -20.16 -19.22 -31.04
CA PHE A 451 -18.73 -18.97 -30.85
C PHE A 451 -18.07 -20.12 -30.10
N GLU A 452 -16.98 -20.63 -30.67
CA GLU A 452 -16.16 -21.66 -30.01
C GLU A 452 -14.88 -21.09 -29.43
N ASN A 453 -14.50 -19.87 -29.84
CA ASN A 453 -13.29 -19.19 -29.36
C ASN A 453 -13.70 -17.86 -28.73
N ILE A 454 -13.45 -17.69 -27.44
CA ILE A 454 -13.65 -16.44 -26.72
C ILE A 454 -12.29 -15.86 -26.36
N ILE A 455 -12.02 -14.64 -26.79
CA ILE A 455 -10.83 -13.89 -26.44
C ILE A 455 -11.17 -12.89 -25.34
N LEU A 456 -10.35 -12.88 -24.29
CA LEU A 456 -10.50 -12.11 -23.07
C LEU A 456 -9.23 -11.29 -22.83
N PHE A 457 -9.41 -10.03 -22.43
CA PHE A 457 -8.30 -9.14 -22.09
C PHE A 457 -8.67 -8.33 -20.84
N ALA A 458 -7.74 -8.28 -19.88
CA ALA A 458 -7.90 -7.75 -18.52
C ALA A 458 -9.07 -8.31 -17.71
N TYR A 459 -8.83 -8.49 -16.40
CA TYR A 459 -9.79 -9.16 -15.56
C TYR A 459 -11.11 -8.38 -15.43
N SER A 460 -12.22 -9.06 -15.74
CA SER A 460 -13.57 -8.54 -15.57
C SER A 460 -14.45 -9.55 -14.85
N GLU A 461 -14.82 -9.23 -13.62
CA GLU A 461 -15.73 -10.03 -12.80
C GLU A 461 -17.12 -10.18 -13.44
N THR A 462 -17.60 -9.12 -14.09
CA THR A 462 -18.87 -9.13 -14.83
C THR A 462 -18.83 -10.17 -15.95
N VAL A 463 -17.71 -10.25 -16.68
CA VAL A 463 -17.57 -11.20 -17.79
C VAL A 463 -17.34 -12.63 -17.28
N THR A 464 -16.51 -12.85 -16.24
CA THR A 464 -16.36 -14.21 -15.67
C THR A 464 -17.68 -14.76 -15.19
N ARG A 465 -18.46 -13.94 -14.48
CA ARG A 465 -19.78 -14.34 -13.98
C ARG A 465 -20.76 -14.62 -15.12
N PHE A 466 -20.75 -13.78 -16.16
CA PHE A 466 -21.57 -13.99 -17.35
C PHE A 466 -21.23 -15.32 -18.04
N LEU A 467 -19.94 -15.63 -18.24
CA LEU A 467 -19.49 -16.89 -18.84
C LEU A 467 -19.84 -18.10 -17.98
N ASP A 468 -19.71 -17.99 -16.66
CA ASP A 468 -20.08 -19.07 -15.74
C ASP A 468 -21.57 -19.38 -15.82
N LYS A 469 -22.43 -18.35 -15.69
CA LYS A 469 -23.89 -18.50 -15.79
C LYS A 469 -24.32 -19.02 -17.14
N TYR A 470 -23.72 -18.54 -18.22
CA TYR A 470 -24.00 -19.05 -19.56
C TYR A 470 -23.61 -20.53 -19.68
N GLY A 471 -22.43 -20.90 -19.16
CA GLY A 471 -21.93 -22.27 -19.19
C GLY A 471 -22.74 -23.24 -18.32
N GLU A 472 -23.26 -22.81 -17.17
CA GLU A 472 -24.20 -23.58 -16.35
C GLU A 472 -25.47 -23.92 -17.13
N GLN A 473 -25.99 -22.96 -17.89
CA GLN A 473 -27.21 -23.11 -18.69
C GLN A 473 -26.98 -23.90 -19.99
N HIS A 474 -25.75 -23.87 -20.52
CA HIS A 474 -25.36 -24.48 -21.79
C HIS A 474 -24.14 -25.38 -21.61
N SER A 475 -24.27 -26.42 -20.78
CA SER A 475 -23.18 -27.36 -20.46
C SER A 475 -22.42 -27.88 -21.71
N PRO A 476 -23.08 -28.26 -22.82
CA PRO A 476 -22.37 -28.67 -24.05
C PRO A 476 -21.49 -27.58 -24.66
N TRP A 477 -21.88 -26.30 -24.55
CA TRP A 477 -21.05 -25.18 -24.99
C TRP A 477 -19.85 -24.98 -24.05
N LYS A 478 -20.08 -25.02 -22.73
CA LYS A 478 -19.03 -24.91 -21.71
C LYS A 478 -17.95 -25.95 -21.94
N ASP A 479 -18.33 -27.10 -22.46
CA ASP A 479 -17.46 -28.24 -22.70
C ASP A 479 -16.62 -28.17 -23.98
N ARG A 480 -16.96 -27.30 -24.93
CA ARG A 480 -16.26 -27.16 -26.22
C ARG A 480 -15.58 -25.82 -26.42
N VAL A 481 -16.02 -24.78 -25.71
CA VAL A 481 -15.48 -23.42 -25.85
C VAL A 481 -14.01 -23.37 -25.43
N LYS A 482 -13.19 -22.68 -26.23
CA LYS A 482 -11.82 -22.30 -25.93
C LYS A 482 -11.77 -20.85 -25.47
N LEU A 483 -11.09 -20.61 -24.36
CA LEU A 483 -10.91 -19.29 -23.75
C LEU A 483 -9.45 -18.86 -23.92
N TYR A 484 -9.23 -17.86 -24.76
CA TYR A 484 -7.93 -17.23 -24.96
C TYR A 484 -7.83 -16.01 -24.05
N VAL A 485 -6.99 -16.09 -23.03
CA VAL A 485 -6.80 -15.02 -22.04
C VAL A 485 -5.48 -14.32 -22.33
N LEU A 486 -5.54 -13.06 -22.69
CA LEU A 486 -4.37 -12.21 -22.88
C LEU A 486 -3.89 -11.70 -21.51
N GLU A 487 -2.57 -11.67 -21.31
CA GLU A 487 -1.96 -11.48 -19.98
C GLU A 487 -2.15 -10.08 -19.35
N CYS A 488 -2.38 -9.03 -20.15
CA CYS A 488 -2.47 -7.64 -19.71
C CYS A 488 -1.19 -7.18 -18.96
N GLY A 489 -0.08 -7.16 -19.69
CA GLY A 489 1.27 -6.91 -19.15
C GLY A 489 1.41 -5.58 -18.42
N GLY A 490 0.70 -4.54 -18.85
CA GLY A 490 0.72 -3.22 -18.21
C GLY A 490 0.14 -3.18 -16.78
N LYS A 491 -0.59 -4.22 -16.35
CA LYS A 491 -1.10 -4.36 -14.96
C LYS A 491 -0.27 -5.29 -14.09
N ARG A 492 0.80 -5.87 -14.63
CA ARG A 492 1.68 -6.74 -13.85
C ARG A 492 2.26 -5.97 -12.66
N ARG A 493 2.42 -6.65 -11.54
CA ARG A 493 3.14 -6.16 -10.37
C ARG A 493 4.18 -7.18 -9.96
N PHE A 494 5.37 -6.68 -9.66
CA PHE A 494 6.48 -7.49 -9.17
C PHE A 494 6.84 -7.06 -7.76
N THR A 495 7.12 -8.04 -6.91
CA THR A 495 7.81 -7.83 -5.64
C THR A 495 9.20 -7.27 -5.90
N SER A 496 9.85 -6.67 -4.89
CA SER A 496 11.25 -6.21 -4.97
C SER A 496 12.24 -7.32 -5.37
N SER A 497 11.96 -8.57 -4.96
CA SER A 497 12.67 -9.79 -5.36
C SER A 497 12.36 -10.27 -6.79
N ASN A 498 11.53 -9.51 -7.52
CA ASN A 498 11.13 -9.73 -8.90
C ASN A 498 10.26 -10.97 -9.12
N ASN A 499 9.51 -11.39 -8.11
CA ASN A 499 8.46 -12.40 -8.25
C ASN A 499 7.16 -11.73 -8.71
N VAL A 500 6.38 -12.41 -9.55
CA VAL A 500 5.07 -11.90 -9.99
C VAL A 500 4.11 -11.92 -8.79
N GLU A 501 3.75 -10.74 -8.33
CA GLU A 501 2.79 -10.53 -7.25
C GLU A 501 1.36 -10.57 -7.80
N TYR A 502 1.15 -9.92 -8.96
CA TYR A 502 -0.15 -9.80 -9.59
C TYR A 502 -0.05 -9.70 -11.12
N ASN A 503 -1.03 -10.28 -11.82
CA ASN A 503 -1.25 -10.14 -13.25
C ASN A 503 -2.73 -10.40 -13.59
N ASP A 504 -3.36 -9.49 -14.33
CA ASP A 504 -4.79 -9.56 -14.66
C ASP A 504 -5.15 -10.84 -15.42
N GLY A 505 -4.38 -11.22 -16.45
CA GLY A 505 -4.68 -12.41 -17.26
C GLY A 505 -4.51 -13.72 -16.49
N LEU A 506 -3.48 -13.82 -15.65
CA LEU A 506 -3.32 -14.96 -14.73
C LEU A 506 -4.50 -15.08 -13.76
N TYR A 507 -4.89 -13.96 -13.14
CA TYR A 507 -6.03 -13.93 -12.22
C TYR A 507 -7.33 -14.34 -12.95
N TYR A 508 -7.53 -13.83 -14.16
CA TYR A 508 -8.68 -14.17 -15.00
C TYR A 508 -8.73 -15.68 -15.31
N ALA A 509 -7.62 -16.26 -15.75
CA ALA A 509 -7.51 -17.69 -16.02
C ALA A 509 -7.83 -18.54 -14.77
N PHE A 510 -7.34 -18.15 -13.59
CA PHE A 510 -7.63 -18.85 -12.34
C PHE A 510 -9.12 -18.78 -11.96
N GLN A 511 -9.77 -17.64 -12.12
CA GLN A 511 -11.21 -17.51 -11.83
C GLN A 511 -12.06 -18.35 -12.78
N LEU A 512 -11.77 -18.33 -14.08
CA LEU A 512 -12.44 -19.20 -15.06
C LEU A 512 -12.25 -20.69 -14.73
N SER A 513 -11.04 -21.09 -14.32
CA SER A 513 -10.80 -22.47 -13.89
C SER A 513 -11.65 -22.85 -12.67
N LYS A 514 -11.81 -21.94 -11.69
CA LYS A 514 -12.69 -22.15 -10.52
C LYS A 514 -14.16 -22.33 -10.93
N HIS A 515 -14.61 -21.61 -11.95
CA HIS A 515 -15.93 -21.77 -12.56
C HIS A 515 -16.09 -23.05 -13.40
N GLY A 516 -15.11 -23.96 -13.40
CA GLY A 516 -15.24 -25.27 -14.03
C GLY A 516 -14.78 -25.35 -15.49
N PHE A 517 -14.19 -24.29 -16.05
CA PHE A 517 -13.51 -24.33 -17.35
C PHE A 517 -12.14 -25.03 -17.22
N LYS A 518 -12.15 -26.34 -16.93
CA LYS A 518 -10.96 -27.12 -16.53
C LYS A 518 -10.48 -28.13 -17.56
N LYS A 519 -11.12 -28.24 -18.74
CA LYS A 519 -10.68 -29.20 -19.74
C LYS A 519 -9.27 -28.86 -20.21
N LYS A 520 -8.50 -29.90 -20.59
CA LYS A 520 -7.13 -29.73 -21.09
C LYS A 520 -7.16 -28.76 -22.29
N ASN A 521 -6.29 -27.75 -22.25
CA ASN A 521 -6.18 -26.70 -23.28
C ASN A 521 -7.46 -25.86 -23.49
N GLN A 522 -8.36 -25.84 -22.51
CA GLN A 522 -9.57 -25.02 -22.58
C GLN A 522 -9.28 -23.54 -22.33
N ILE A 523 -8.42 -23.25 -21.35
CA ILE A 523 -7.94 -21.91 -21.05
C ILE A 523 -6.51 -21.80 -21.57
N MET A 524 -6.26 -20.83 -22.46
CA MET A 524 -4.95 -20.55 -23.03
C MET A 524 -4.53 -19.14 -22.61
N LEU A 525 -3.52 -19.04 -21.74
CA LEU A 525 -2.90 -17.77 -21.38
C LEU A 525 -1.87 -17.39 -22.45
N LEU A 526 -1.95 -16.17 -22.96
CA LEU A 526 -1.15 -15.69 -24.07
C LEU A 526 -0.55 -14.31 -23.79
N PRO A 527 0.67 -14.01 -24.30
CA PRO A 527 1.20 -12.65 -24.30
C PRO A 527 0.32 -11.72 -25.13
N ASP A 528 0.14 -10.47 -24.70
CA ASP A 528 -0.71 -9.48 -25.39
C ASP A 528 -0.30 -9.31 -26.87
N THR A 529 1.00 -9.34 -27.14
CA THR A 529 1.59 -9.20 -28.48
C THR A 529 1.26 -10.34 -29.44
N SER A 530 0.84 -11.49 -28.93
CA SER A 530 0.49 -12.65 -29.75
C SER A 530 -0.93 -12.59 -30.32
N PHE A 531 -1.75 -11.62 -29.89
CA PHE A 531 -3.15 -11.55 -30.29
C PHE A 531 -3.33 -11.40 -31.80
N SER A 532 -2.50 -10.61 -32.49
CA SER A 532 -2.58 -10.46 -33.95
C SER A 532 -2.31 -11.76 -34.69
N SER A 533 -1.34 -12.56 -34.21
CA SER A 533 -1.02 -13.87 -34.78
C SER A 533 -2.15 -14.87 -34.53
N LEU A 534 -2.74 -14.86 -33.32
CA LEU A 534 -3.92 -15.65 -33.01
C LEU A 534 -5.09 -15.27 -33.94
N ALA A 535 -5.40 -13.98 -34.05
CA ALA A 535 -6.50 -13.47 -34.86
C ALA A 535 -6.33 -13.81 -36.35
N TYR A 536 -5.10 -13.68 -36.89
CA TYR A 536 -4.77 -14.11 -38.25
C TYR A 536 -5.02 -15.60 -38.46
N ASN A 537 -4.57 -16.46 -37.53
CA ASN A 537 -4.76 -17.90 -37.65
C ASN A 537 -6.23 -18.30 -37.56
N LEU A 538 -6.98 -17.72 -36.61
CA LEU A 538 -8.42 -17.94 -36.48
C LEU A 538 -9.19 -17.55 -37.75
N LYS A 539 -8.73 -16.52 -38.49
CA LYS A 539 -9.30 -16.11 -39.78
C LYS A 539 -8.86 -17.01 -40.94
N LYS A 540 -7.56 -17.35 -41.03
CA LYS A 540 -6.96 -18.09 -42.16
C LYS A 540 -7.40 -19.54 -42.22
N GLU A 541 -7.54 -20.20 -41.08
CA GLU A 541 -7.83 -21.63 -41.03
C GLU A 541 -9.20 -22.00 -41.62
N LYS A 542 -10.02 -21.03 -42.08
CA LYS A 542 -11.44 -21.24 -42.44
C LYS A 542 -12.13 -22.11 -41.39
N MET A 543 -11.72 -21.97 -40.13
CA MET A 543 -12.35 -22.68 -39.03
C MET A 543 -13.82 -22.29 -39.09
N GLU A 544 -14.71 -23.25 -39.30
CA GLU A 544 -16.17 -23.06 -39.23
C GLU A 544 -16.61 -22.43 -37.88
N LYS A 545 -15.69 -22.42 -36.93
CA LYS A 545 -15.80 -21.99 -35.54
C LYS A 545 -15.66 -20.47 -35.43
N LYS A 546 -16.76 -19.77 -35.10
CA LYS A 546 -16.74 -18.31 -34.92
C LYS A 546 -15.94 -17.93 -33.66
N SER A 547 -15.30 -16.76 -33.72
CA SER A 547 -14.52 -16.19 -32.62
C SER A 547 -15.15 -14.88 -32.14
N LEU A 548 -14.99 -14.55 -30.85
CA LEU A 548 -15.55 -13.36 -30.23
C LEU A 548 -14.55 -12.77 -29.23
N VAL A 549 -14.36 -11.45 -29.26
CA VAL A 549 -13.72 -10.72 -28.16
C VAL A 549 -14.79 -10.29 -27.18
N LEU A 550 -14.57 -10.55 -25.89
CA LEU A 550 -15.51 -10.21 -24.82
C LEU A 550 -14.82 -9.36 -23.75
N PHE A 551 -15.30 -8.14 -23.57
CA PHE A 551 -14.73 -7.15 -22.65
C PHE A 551 -15.65 -6.85 -21.47
N GLY A 552 -15.03 -6.53 -20.34
CA GLY A 552 -15.63 -5.65 -19.34
C GLY A 552 -15.17 -4.21 -19.57
N VAL A 553 -15.80 -3.28 -18.86
CA VAL A 553 -15.43 -1.86 -18.87
C VAL A 553 -15.49 -1.24 -17.46
N ASN A 554 -14.80 -0.12 -17.29
CA ASN A 554 -14.79 0.68 -16.06
C ASN A 554 -15.86 1.76 -16.14
N GLY A 555 -16.06 2.31 -17.34
CA GLY A 555 -17.09 3.30 -17.65
C GLY A 555 -17.45 3.29 -19.13
N ILE A 556 -18.66 3.77 -19.42
CA ILE A 556 -19.14 4.06 -20.77
C ILE A 556 -19.59 5.52 -20.79
N ASP A 557 -19.08 6.31 -21.74
CA ASP A 557 -19.46 7.70 -21.88
C ASP A 557 -20.92 7.82 -22.34
N GLU A 558 -21.75 8.53 -21.59
CA GLU A 558 -23.18 8.64 -21.88
C GLU A 558 -23.54 9.39 -23.17
N LYS A 559 -22.63 10.23 -23.70
CA LYS A 559 -22.89 11.06 -24.88
C LYS A 559 -22.41 10.40 -26.16
N ILE A 560 -21.23 9.79 -26.12
CA ILE A 560 -20.58 9.23 -27.32
C ILE A 560 -20.48 7.71 -27.29
N ASN A 561 -20.85 7.06 -26.18
CA ASN A 561 -20.78 5.60 -25.97
C ASN A 561 -19.38 5.01 -26.07
N ASP A 562 -18.34 5.83 -26.03
CA ASP A 562 -16.96 5.34 -25.94
C ASP A 562 -16.72 4.68 -24.58
N CYS A 563 -15.94 3.60 -24.61
CA CYS A 563 -15.67 2.79 -23.43
C CYS A 563 -14.31 3.13 -22.83
N GLY A 564 -14.27 3.38 -21.53
CA GLY A 564 -13.04 3.58 -20.77
C GLY A 564 -12.63 2.30 -20.05
N HIS A 565 -11.39 1.85 -20.27
CA HIS A 565 -10.86 0.67 -19.59
C HIS A 565 -9.33 0.67 -19.51
N THR A 566 -8.72 -0.39 -18.97
CA THR A 566 -7.25 -0.48 -18.86
C THR A 566 -6.55 -0.43 -20.21
N SER A 567 -5.34 0.15 -20.23
CA SER A 567 -4.53 0.15 -21.43
C SER A 567 -4.28 -1.24 -22.00
N GLY A 568 -4.30 -1.33 -23.33
CA GLY A 568 -4.27 -2.54 -24.16
C GLY A 568 -5.62 -2.93 -24.76
N HIS A 569 -6.76 -2.46 -24.22
CA HIS A 569 -8.07 -2.77 -24.81
C HIS A 569 -8.23 -2.18 -26.21
N LEU A 570 -7.71 -0.98 -26.43
CA LEU A 570 -7.80 -0.33 -27.73
C LEU A 570 -7.05 -1.15 -28.79
N MET A 571 -5.86 -1.65 -28.44
CA MET A 571 -5.08 -2.54 -29.32
C MET A 571 -5.86 -3.81 -29.65
N VAL A 572 -6.45 -4.47 -28.65
CA VAL A 572 -7.26 -5.67 -28.88
C VAL A 572 -8.50 -5.36 -29.73
N ALA A 573 -9.18 -4.23 -29.52
CA ALA A 573 -10.33 -3.83 -30.33
C ALA A 573 -9.95 -3.54 -31.79
N ILE A 574 -8.84 -2.83 -32.04
CA ILE A 574 -8.34 -2.54 -33.38
C ILE A 574 -7.98 -3.82 -34.12
N VAL A 575 -7.22 -4.71 -33.48
CA VAL A 575 -6.80 -5.98 -34.08
C VAL A 575 -8.02 -6.87 -34.36
N ALA A 576 -8.97 -6.94 -33.43
CA ALA A 576 -10.21 -7.68 -33.64
C ALA A 576 -10.98 -7.17 -34.85
N LYS A 577 -11.12 -5.84 -34.98
CA LYS A 577 -11.79 -5.20 -36.12
C LYS A 577 -11.11 -5.51 -37.45
N GLU A 578 -9.79 -5.42 -37.51
CA GLU A 578 -8.99 -5.75 -38.71
C GLU A 578 -9.21 -7.19 -39.19
N PHE A 579 -9.33 -8.12 -38.24
CA PHE A 579 -9.57 -9.54 -38.54
C PHE A 579 -11.07 -9.91 -38.60
N ASN A 580 -11.99 -8.95 -38.56
CA ASN A 580 -13.44 -9.16 -38.53
C ASN A 580 -13.91 -10.09 -37.38
N ILE A 581 -13.24 -10.00 -36.24
CA ILE A 581 -13.66 -10.67 -35.00
C ILE A 581 -14.55 -9.69 -34.25
N PRO A 582 -15.83 -10.03 -33.97
CA PRO A 582 -16.71 -9.14 -33.25
C PRO A 582 -16.18 -8.85 -31.84
N VAL A 583 -16.39 -7.62 -31.38
CA VAL A 583 -16.06 -7.14 -30.03
C VAL A 583 -17.37 -6.83 -29.31
N LYS A 584 -17.62 -7.55 -28.22
CA LYS A 584 -18.76 -7.29 -27.34
C LYS A 584 -18.30 -6.82 -25.98
N VAL A 585 -18.98 -5.82 -25.44
CA VAL A 585 -18.75 -5.30 -24.09
C VAL A 585 -19.90 -5.72 -23.19
N ILE A 586 -19.60 -6.22 -21.99
CA ILE A 586 -20.60 -6.51 -20.96
C ILE A 586 -20.43 -5.52 -19.81
N ALA A 587 -21.49 -4.76 -19.53
CA ALA A 587 -21.49 -3.76 -18.48
C ALA A 587 -22.88 -3.59 -17.86
N ASP A 588 -22.94 -3.35 -16.55
CA ASP A 588 -24.16 -2.85 -15.92
C ASP A 588 -24.35 -1.36 -16.22
N SER A 589 -25.60 -0.90 -16.29
CA SER A 589 -25.93 0.51 -16.62
C SER A 589 -25.44 1.50 -15.56
N PHE A 590 -25.03 1.04 -14.37
CA PHE A 590 -24.44 1.93 -13.37
C PHE A 590 -23.07 2.46 -13.83
N LYS A 591 -22.39 1.79 -14.76
CA LYS A 591 -21.13 2.24 -15.37
C LYS A 591 -21.29 3.25 -16.51
N ILE A 592 -22.52 3.63 -16.88
CA ILE A 592 -22.77 4.64 -17.93
C ILE A 592 -22.84 6.03 -17.31
N GLY A 593 -22.09 7.00 -17.82
CA GLY A 593 -22.09 8.38 -17.33
C GLY A 593 -20.96 9.21 -17.94
N LYS A 594 -20.76 10.43 -17.43
CA LYS A 594 -19.65 11.29 -17.87
C LYS A 594 -18.27 10.67 -17.52
N ILE A 595 -17.39 10.58 -18.51
CA ILE A 595 -15.99 10.19 -18.33
C ILE A 595 -15.08 11.41 -18.51
N GLU A 596 -14.11 11.57 -17.61
CA GLU A 596 -13.00 12.49 -17.79
C GLU A 596 -11.81 11.70 -18.31
N TRP A 597 -11.45 11.92 -19.57
CA TRP A 597 -10.38 11.15 -20.22
C TRP A 597 -9.01 11.68 -19.82
N SER A 598 -8.11 10.79 -19.42
CA SER A 598 -6.72 11.13 -19.14
C SER A 598 -5.76 10.15 -19.84
N PRO A 599 -5.62 10.23 -21.17
CA PRO A 599 -4.88 9.24 -21.95
C PRO A 599 -3.37 9.22 -21.66
N THR A 600 -2.84 10.29 -21.07
CA THR A 600 -1.42 10.40 -20.67
C THR A 600 -1.17 9.91 -19.24
N LEU A 601 -2.22 9.53 -18.50
CA LEU A 601 -2.07 9.08 -17.12
C LEU A 601 -1.30 7.76 -17.07
N THR A 602 -0.28 7.71 -16.22
CA THR A 602 0.59 6.55 -16.05
C THR A 602 0.37 5.85 -14.72
N ARG A 603 0.52 4.52 -14.71
CA ARG A 603 0.56 3.72 -13.49
C ARG A 603 1.90 3.86 -12.77
N SER A 604 1.83 3.95 -11.45
CA SER A 604 2.99 3.94 -10.54
C SER A 604 3.49 2.52 -10.20
N THR A 605 3.08 1.49 -10.94
CA THR A 605 3.40 0.09 -10.62
C THR A 605 4.79 -0.34 -11.09
N THR A 606 5.35 -1.35 -10.42
CA THR A 606 6.59 -2.07 -10.82
C THR A 606 6.31 -3.04 -11.97
N TRP A 607 5.67 -2.59 -13.05
CA TRP A 607 5.16 -3.49 -14.11
C TRP A 607 6.25 -4.19 -14.93
N LEU A 608 7.40 -3.54 -15.09
CA LEU A 608 8.53 -4.07 -15.86
C LEU A 608 9.40 -4.98 -14.99
N THR A 609 9.76 -4.51 -13.80
CA THR A 609 10.60 -5.23 -12.85
C THR A 609 10.43 -4.65 -11.44
N GLY A 610 10.54 -5.51 -10.43
CA GLY A 610 10.65 -5.05 -9.04
C GLY A 610 12.09 -4.85 -8.58
N LYS A 611 13.09 -5.29 -9.36
CA LYS A 611 14.51 -5.15 -9.02
C LYS A 611 14.91 -3.67 -8.95
N ARG A 612 15.49 -3.25 -7.82
CA ARG A 612 15.85 -1.84 -7.54
C ARG A 612 17.06 -1.37 -8.35
N ASP A 613 18.07 -2.21 -8.51
CA ASP A 613 19.26 -1.96 -9.33
C ASP A 613 18.89 -1.64 -10.78
N ILE A 614 18.03 -2.45 -11.40
CA ILE A 614 17.56 -2.19 -12.78
C ILE A 614 16.81 -0.85 -12.85
N ARG A 615 15.91 -0.57 -11.90
CA ARG A 615 15.18 0.72 -11.86
C ARG A 615 16.12 1.92 -11.68
N ARG A 616 17.17 1.77 -10.86
CA ARG A 616 18.21 2.78 -10.69
C ARG A 616 19.00 2.98 -11.98
N ASP A 617 19.37 1.90 -12.67
CA ASP A 617 20.11 1.97 -13.91
C ASP A 617 19.31 2.64 -15.03
N ILE A 618 18.02 2.34 -15.13
CA ILE A 618 17.06 3.02 -16.01
C ILE A 618 17.07 4.54 -15.75
N LYS A 619 16.94 4.95 -14.48
CA LYS A 619 16.99 6.38 -14.10
C LYS A 619 18.36 7.00 -14.40
N LYS A 620 19.44 6.30 -14.10
CA LYS A 620 20.83 6.75 -14.36
C LYS A 620 21.09 6.96 -15.86
N HIS A 621 20.48 6.14 -16.70
CA HIS A 621 20.61 6.21 -18.16
C HIS A 621 19.56 7.14 -18.79
N SER A 622 18.83 7.91 -17.98
CA SER A 622 17.78 8.83 -18.45
C SER A 622 16.72 8.15 -19.32
N ILE A 623 16.43 6.87 -19.06
CA ILE A 623 15.38 6.11 -19.76
C ILE A 623 14.05 6.41 -19.07
N THR A 624 13.11 7.00 -19.82
CA THR A 624 11.75 7.22 -19.33
C THR A 624 10.92 5.95 -19.50
N LEU A 625 10.39 5.43 -18.39
CA LEU A 625 9.40 4.36 -18.42
C LEU A 625 7.99 4.96 -18.39
N THR A 626 7.16 4.55 -19.33
CA THR A 626 5.76 4.97 -19.41
C THR A 626 4.86 3.74 -19.43
N ASN A 627 3.92 3.68 -18.49
CA ASN A 627 2.91 2.62 -18.41
C ASN A 627 1.53 3.27 -18.38
N TYR A 628 0.91 3.42 -19.54
CA TYR A 628 -0.39 4.06 -19.64
C TYR A 628 -1.45 3.30 -18.85
N LEU A 629 -2.28 4.04 -18.13
CA LEU A 629 -3.23 3.47 -17.19
C LEU A 629 -4.50 2.99 -17.88
N GLU A 630 -5.00 3.76 -18.85
CA GLU A 630 -6.29 3.55 -19.47
C GLU A 630 -6.26 3.81 -20.98
N ASP A 631 -7.16 3.14 -21.68
CA ASP A 631 -7.49 3.38 -23.08
C ASP A 631 -8.91 3.95 -23.18
N ARG A 632 -9.10 4.80 -24.19
CA ARG A 632 -10.40 5.16 -24.75
C ARG A 632 -10.67 4.27 -25.96
N ILE A 633 -11.71 3.44 -25.89
CA ILE A 633 -12.13 2.56 -26.97
C ILE A 633 -13.31 3.22 -27.68
N PRO A 634 -13.17 3.67 -28.94
CA PRO A 634 -14.28 4.24 -29.68
C PRO A 634 -15.41 3.24 -29.90
N ILE A 635 -16.66 3.69 -29.81
CA ILE A 635 -17.84 2.86 -30.08
C ILE A 635 -17.82 2.21 -31.48
N GLY A 636 -17.15 2.81 -32.46
CA GLY A 636 -16.99 2.24 -33.81
C GLY A 636 -16.15 0.96 -33.89
N LEU A 637 -15.38 0.64 -32.83
CA LEU A 637 -14.62 -0.61 -32.70
C LEU A 637 -15.37 -1.69 -31.91
N ILE A 638 -16.55 -1.39 -31.39
CA ILE A 638 -17.36 -2.28 -30.55
C ILE A 638 -18.62 -2.63 -31.34
N ASP A 639 -18.91 -3.90 -31.55
CA ASP A 639 -20.12 -4.31 -32.28
C ASP A 639 -21.37 -4.19 -31.42
N GLU A 640 -21.26 -4.50 -30.12
CA GLU A 640 -22.39 -4.47 -29.20
C GLU A 640 -21.94 -4.24 -27.74
N ILE A 641 -22.64 -3.36 -27.03
CA ILE A 641 -22.59 -3.23 -25.58
C ILE A 641 -23.86 -3.87 -25.00
N ILE A 642 -23.66 -4.98 -24.30
CA ILE A 642 -24.67 -5.72 -23.56
C ILE A 642 -24.82 -5.10 -22.17
N LYS A 643 -26.00 -4.54 -21.90
CA LYS A 643 -26.40 -3.98 -20.60
C LYS A 643 -27.74 -4.52 -20.12
N ASP A 644 -28.13 -4.21 -18.89
CA ASP A 644 -29.40 -4.66 -18.29
C ASP A 644 -30.66 -4.13 -19.03
N GLY A 645 -30.62 -2.93 -19.61
CA GLY A 645 -31.66 -2.37 -20.50
C GLY A 645 -31.37 -2.62 -21.99
N GLU A 646 -31.87 -1.81 -22.92
CA GLU A 646 -31.59 -2.01 -24.36
C GLU A 646 -30.08 -2.04 -24.67
N ASN A 647 -29.66 -2.93 -25.58
CA ASN A 647 -28.24 -3.02 -25.98
C ASN A 647 -27.87 -1.79 -26.81
N ILE A 648 -26.60 -1.38 -26.76
CA ILE A 648 -26.07 -0.30 -27.60
C ILE A 648 -25.29 -0.96 -28.74
N HIS A 649 -25.66 -0.66 -29.98
CA HIS A 649 -24.97 -1.20 -31.15
C HIS A 649 -23.93 -0.20 -31.67
N GLY A 650 -22.75 -0.71 -32.03
CA GLY A 650 -21.77 0.12 -32.73
C GLY A 650 -22.22 0.42 -34.15
N GLY A 651 -22.24 1.70 -34.52
CA GLY A 651 -22.55 2.12 -35.88
C GLY A 651 -21.41 1.78 -36.84
N ALA A 652 -21.74 1.20 -38.00
CA ALA A 652 -20.80 0.96 -39.09
C ALA A 652 -20.29 2.26 -39.78
N GLU A 653 -20.91 3.42 -39.50
CA GLU A 653 -20.79 4.63 -40.32
C GLU A 653 -19.64 5.57 -39.98
N LYS A 654 -18.79 5.29 -38.99
CA LYS A 654 -17.57 6.07 -38.77
C LYS A 654 -16.36 5.16 -38.84
N ARG A 655 -15.85 4.96 -40.07
CA ARG A 655 -14.42 4.64 -40.25
C ARG A 655 -13.64 5.79 -39.62
N VAL A 656 -13.23 5.59 -38.37
CA VAL A 656 -12.21 6.42 -37.75
C VAL A 656 -10.93 6.06 -38.49
N VAL A 657 -10.56 6.90 -39.46
CA VAL A 657 -9.23 6.86 -40.06
C VAL A 657 -8.28 7.31 -38.94
N TYR A 658 -7.47 6.38 -38.44
CA TYR A 658 -6.40 6.65 -37.48
C TYR A 658 -5.20 7.25 -38.18
#